data_AF-A0A4S4LCW9-F1
#
_entry.id   AF-A0A4S4LCW9-F1
#
_cell.length_a   1.000
_cell.length_b   1.000
_cell.length_c   1.000
_cell.angle_alpha   90.00
_cell.angle_beta   90.00
_cell.angle_gamma   90.00
#
_symmetry.space_group_name_H-M   'P 1'
#
loop_
_entity.id
_entity.type
_entity.pdbx_description
1 polymer ?
#
loop_
_entity_poly.entity_id
_entity_poly.type
_entity_poly.pdbx_seq_one_letter_code
_entity_poly.pdbx_strand_id
1 'polypeptide(L)'
;MVSANNFGSERNAAGKRDSELPSYADSPRTTRAADTVLITPPSNSISTQHDYWLDNTKGKHWLSLRVFSRAPTSKTLPVFYNCDEVRGEVMMELEKPEGYKGVVVGISAENTIVGQESEAFVDLSTTLWSPTPSSPKLSGSLVWPFSLTLPKEAMVSISSKDPPKSYPLPPTFSERASPAYIDYKITITVKRGMFKVNQTFAYVPRWIAPPPSSLRRLAYSDGSPLIGPEGDPEGWKNLPPVKVAGTLFDAKTVQFEATLVLGSPLSYATGSPIPLLLTLTSADAQVLDLLSQPSAISVFLTRTIAIGSTATDETAPRRSNNTFLEHINRAFWWPSEEGAPQEDTRVLHGEIDVKKGMRPGFVFPRLSIRYYLSMLPFSASGFVQTETAAPNSPLLSEKISIVTENAPGVIPRSHAPPGFSLPWGASHSHTFKLISTLPLWPRIFKMASRSVLRHRSTVELVYQSHARWPLAPSQSVTSTLTDSSKAGLRISILDSSFNPPTLAHLALARSTPAREEGLDYDARLLLLSVRNADKALKPGDASYAQRLEMMILLANELEKEAGPSTDSKSDNVAVAIIDEPTFVRNSSETETSIHTPVKLTFIMGFDTLERLLAPRYYGDSLDEMYMALKRFFAPDPDGDGSAVVCAWRRGSRPEYSPPAVGYLPAADAPEFNKRENMLVSETQKKLQETLLLAQPFVEAGSVSFTELTEQEMTLSSSEIRTERAKGSVKWLLMVPARVGEYIVQEEIYVQ
;
A
#
# COMPACT_ATOMS: atom_id res chain seq x y z
N MET A 1 -51.43 -58.35 -5.22
CA MET A 1 -52.84 -58.27 -5.67
C MET A 1 -53.60 -57.39 -4.71
N VAL A 2 -54.32 -56.43 -5.31
CA VAL A 2 -55.47 -55.64 -4.84
C VAL A 2 -55.96 -55.85 -3.40
N SER A 3 -56.09 -54.69 -2.76
CA SER A 3 -56.70 -54.26 -1.50
C SER A 3 -57.98 -54.97 -1.01
N ALA A 4 -58.19 -54.89 0.32
CA ALA A 4 -59.50 -54.64 0.91
C ALA A 4 -59.37 -54.05 2.34
N ASN A 5 -59.99 -52.88 2.55
CA ASN A 5 -60.98 -52.51 3.60
C ASN A 5 -60.71 -52.90 5.07
N ASN A 6 -61.00 -52.12 6.13
CA ASN A 6 -62.06 -51.13 6.35
C ASN A 6 -62.02 -50.59 7.82
N PHE A 7 -62.71 -49.46 8.08
CA PHE A 7 -63.29 -48.96 9.37
C PHE A 7 -62.33 -48.69 10.57
N GLY A 8 -62.47 -47.67 11.43
CA GLY A 8 -63.44 -46.59 11.63
C GLY A 8 -63.25 -45.99 13.05
N SER A 9 -63.19 -44.65 13.12
CA SER A 9 -63.69 -43.70 14.16
C SER A 9 -63.65 -44.01 15.69
N GLU A 10 -63.18 -43.01 16.46
CA GLU A 10 -63.64 -42.45 17.76
C GLU A 10 -62.44 -42.14 18.69
N ARG A 11 -62.27 -41.02 19.44
CA ARG A 11 -63.03 -39.79 19.73
C ARG A 11 -62.08 -38.81 20.48
N ASN A 12 -62.21 -37.51 20.18
CA ASN A 12 -62.27 -36.32 21.07
C ASN A 12 -61.12 -36.01 22.10
N ALA A 13 -60.70 -34.77 22.37
CA ALA A 13 -61.18 -33.42 22.04
C ALA A 13 -60.13 -32.32 22.39
N ALA A 14 -60.22 -31.21 21.65
CA ALA A 14 -60.00 -29.79 22.00
C ALA A 14 -58.64 -29.34 22.62
N GLY A 15 -57.95 -28.29 22.16
CA GLY A 15 -58.19 -27.30 21.10
C GLY A 15 -57.31 -26.06 21.36
N LYS A 16 -56.70 -25.47 20.31
CA LYS A 16 -56.31 -24.05 20.28
C LYS A 16 -55.92 -23.56 18.86
N ARG A 17 -56.91 -22.91 18.24
CA ARG A 17 -56.90 -21.72 17.36
C ARG A 17 -55.76 -21.48 16.36
N ASP A 18 -56.21 -21.59 15.10
CA ASP A 18 -55.77 -21.11 13.79
C ASP A 18 -55.05 -19.75 13.70
N SER A 19 -54.10 -19.68 12.77
CA SER A 19 -54.23 -18.79 11.61
C SER A 19 -53.53 -19.42 10.41
N GLU A 20 -54.34 -19.93 9.49
CA GLU A 20 -53.97 -20.64 8.26
C GLU A 20 -53.26 -19.74 7.24
N LEU A 21 -52.30 -20.36 6.54
CA LEU A 21 -51.86 -20.01 5.20
C LEU A 21 -53.03 -20.09 4.21
N PRO A 22 -53.07 -19.25 3.17
CA PRO A 22 -53.66 -19.64 1.90
C PRO A 22 -52.61 -19.70 0.79
N SER A 23 -52.69 -20.78 0.02
CA SER A 23 -51.85 -21.07 -1.15
C SER A 23 -52.66 -20.89 -2.44
N TYR A 24 -52.01 -20.26 -3.43
CA TYR A 24 -52.33 -20.09 -4.86
C TYR A 24 -53.57 -19.28 -5.29
N ALA A 25 -53.33 -18.13 -5.98
CA ALA A 25 -53.42 -18.04 -7.45
C ALA A 25 -53.01 -16.64 -8.00
N ASP A 26 -52.20 -16.67 -9.06
CA ASP A 26 -52.05 -15.77 -10.23
C ASP A 26 -51.88 -14.25 -10.09
N SER A 27 -50.71 -13.76 -10.55
CA SER A 27 -50.53 -12.81 -11.68
C SER A 27 -49.03 -12.44 -11.85
N PRO A 28 -48.62 -11.75 -12.93
CA PRO A 28 -48.25 -12.27 -14.24
C PRO A 28 -46.72 -12.31 -14.46
N ARG A 29 -46.28 -13.19 -15.38
CA ARG A 29 -44.90 -13.25 -15.89
C ARG A 29 -44.41 -11.88 -16.36
N THR A 30 -43.41 -11.34 -15.66
CA THR A 30 -42.44 -10.41 -16.24
C THR A 30 -41.05 -10.94 -15.89
N THR A 31 -40.41 -11.60 -16.84
CA THR A 31 -39.01 -12.00 -16.78
C THR A 31 -38.13 -10.76 -16.65
N ARG A 32 -37.73 -10.41 -15.44
CA ARG A 32 -36.59 -9.52 -15.19
C ARG A 32 -35.43 -10.40 -14.77
N ALA A 33 -34.55 -10.65 -15.73
CA ALA A 33 -33.29 -11.33 -15.52
C ALA A 33 -32.58 -10.68 -14.33
N ALA A 34 -32.17 -11.49 -13.35
CA ALA A 34 -31.17 -11.08 -12.39
C ALA A 34 -29.92 -10.73 -13.22
N ASP A 35 -29.46 -9.49 -13.09
CA ASP A 35 -28.16 -9.04 -13.58
C ASP A 35 -27.08 -9.77 -12.77
N THR A 36 -26.92 -11.06 -13.06
CA THR A 36 -25.66 -11.75 -12.91
C THR A 36 -24.71 -11.01 -13.83
N VAL A 37 -23.88 -10.13 -13.26
CA VAL A 37 -22.67 -9.68 -13.94
C VAL A 37 -21.88 -10.96 -14.19
N LEU A 38 -22.06 -11.53 -15.38
CA LEU A 38 -21.22 -12.56 -15.93
C LEU A 38 -19.84 -11.91 -16.04
N ILE A 39 -19.03 -12.07 -15.00
CA ILE A 39 -17.60 -11.89 -15.10
C ILE A 39 -17.17 -12.97 -16.09
N THR A 40 -17.01 -12.56 -17.34
CA THR A 40 -16.43 -13.37 -18.39
C THR A 40 -15.17 -14.01 -17.81
N PRO A 41 -15.00 -15.34 -17.84
CA PRO A 41 -13.75 -15.96 -17.42
C PRO A 41 -12.60 -15.28 -18.19
N PRO A 42 -11.42 -15.06 -17.57
CA PRO A 42 -10.31 -14.40 -18.26
C PRO A 42 -10.11 -15.08 -19.61
N SER A 43 -10.21 -14.29 -20.68
CA SER A 43 -10.20 -14.83 -22.02
C SER A 43 -8.91 -15.60 -22.24
N ASN A 44 -9.00 -16.91 -22.47
CA ASN A 44 -7.86 -17.72 -22.92
C ASN A 44 -7.37 -17.30 -24.32
N SER A 45 -7.95 -16.28 -24.94
CA SER A 45 -7.49 -15.67 -26.19
C SER A 45 -6.62 -14.43 -25.94
N ILE A 46 -5.44 -14.42 -26.56
CA ILE A 46 -4.61 -13.22 -26.72
C ILE A 46 -5.36 -12.29 -27.68
N SER A 47 -6.07 -11.29 -27.15
CA SER A 47 -7.03 -10.50 -27.94
C SER A 47 -6.99 -9.01 -27.63
N THR A 48 -6.48 -8.62 -26.47
CA THR A 48 -6.41 -7.22 -26.08
C THR A 48 -5.24 -6.54 -26.77
N GLN A 49 -5.53 -5.50 -27.55
CA GLN A 49 -4.55 -4.70 -28.26
C GLN A 49 -3.98 -3.60 -27.36
N HIS A 50 -2.66 -3.42 -27.41
CA HIS A 50 -1.94 -2.31 -26.80
C HIS A 50 -1.09 -1.61 -27.86
N ASP A 51 -1.19 -0.28 -27.92
CA ASP A 51 -0.43 0.56 -28.85
C ASP A 51 0.47 1.52 -28.07
N TYR A 52 1.74 1.61 -28.46
CA TYR A 52 2.76 2.49 -27.89
C TYR A 52 3.49 3.20 -29.02
N TRP A 53 3.96 4.43 -28.82
CA TRP A 53 4.58 5.20 -29.89
C TRP A 53 5.61 6.23 -29.42
N LEU A 54 6.40 6.73 -30.37
CA LEU A 54 7.22 7.94 -30.24
C LEU A 54 6.78 8.98 -31.23
N ASP A 55 6.77 10.22 -30.75
CA ASP A 55 6.46 11.38 -31.56
C ASP A 55 7.72 11.99 -32.17
N ASN A 56 7.58 12.51 -33.38
CA ASN A 56 8.60 13.34 -33.99
C ASN A 56 8.50 14.78 -33.45
N THR A 57 9.38 15.66 -33.90
CA THR A 57 9.40 17.08 -33.49
C THR A 57 8.12 17.85 -33.85
N LYS A 58 7.24 17.28 -34.68
CA LYS A 58 5.94 17.85 -35.08
C LYS A 58 4.76 17.20 -34.36
N GLY A 59 4.99 16.34 -33.37
CA GLY A 59 3.94 15.62 -32.65
C GLY A 59 3.26 14.49 -33.43
N LYS A 60 3.84 14.04 -34.56
CA LYS A 60 3.32 12.90 -35.33
C LYS A 60 4.03 11.61 -34.89
N HIS A 61 3.25 10.55 -34.66
CA HIS A 61 3.77 9.23 -34.31
C HIS A 61 4.62 8.69 -35.47
N TRP A 62 5.93 8.58 -35.28
CA TRP A 62 6.84 8.11 -36.34
C TRP A 62 7.29 6.67 -36.13
N LEU A 63 7.22 6.15 -34.89
CA LEU A 63 7.53 4.77 -34.56
C LEU A 63 6.50 4.26 -33.56
N SER A 64 5.85 3.15 -33.85
CA SER A 64 4.80 2.56 -33.01
C SER A 64 5.01 1.06 -32.81
N LEU A 65 4.69 0.58 -31.61
CA LEU A 65 4.61 -0.82 -31.22
C LEU A 65 3.15 -1.16 -30.96
N ARG A 66 2.62 -2.13 -31.69
CA ARG A 66 1.35 -2.79 -31.38
C ARG A 66 1.64 -4.18 -30.86
N VAL A 67 1.00 -4.57 -29.75
CA VAL A 67 1.13 -5.90 -29.17
C VAL A 67 -0.23 -6.40 -28.68
N PHE A 68 -0.48 -7.70 -28.85
CA PHE A 68 -1.70 -8.34 -28.38
C PHE A 68 -1.41 -9.15 -27.11
N SER A 69 -2.29 -9.08 -26.12
CA SER A 69 -2.10 -9.75 -24.83
C SER A 69 -3.40 -10.29 -24.23
N ARG A 70 -3.29 -10.93 -23.06
CA ARG A 70 -4.41 -11.43 -22.24
C ARG A 70 -4.90 -10.42 -21.20
N ALA A 71 -4.41 -9.19 -21.24
CA ALA A 71 -4.82 -8.16 -20.30
C ALA A 71 -6.34 -7.92 -20.40
N PRO A 72 -7.05 -7.65 -19.29
CA PRO A 72 -8.49 -7.43 -19.34
C PRO A 72 -8.88 -6.17 -20.12
N THR A 73 -7.97 -5.18 -20.18
CA THR A 73 -8.18 -3.93 -20.92
C THR A 73 -6.87 -3.42 -21.52
N SER A 74 -6.95 -2.57 -22.54
CA SER A 74 -5.76 -1.92 -23.14
C SER A 74 -5.04 -0.95 -22.19
N LYS A 75 -5.72 -0.49 -21.14
CA LYS A 75 -5.19 0.42 -20.11
C LYS A 75 -4.31 -0.29 -19.07
N THR A 76 -4.45 -1.61 -18.94
CA THR A 76 -3.63 -2.43 -18.03
C THR A 76 -2.36 -2.91 -18.72
N LEU A 77 -1.33 -3.27 -17.94
CA LEU A 77 -0.10 -3.84 -18.49
C LEU A 77 -0.42 -5.09 -19.34
N PRO A 78 0.25 -5.27 -20.50
CA PRO A 78 0.11 -6.48 -21.29
C PRO A 78 0.44 -7.73 -20.44
N VAL A 79 -0.37 -8.78 -20.54
CA VAL A 79 -0.21 -10.02 -19.76
C VAL A 79 0.11 -11.19 -20.67
N PHE A 80 1.20 -11.91 -20.36
CA PHE A 80 1.63 -13.13 -21.03
C PHE A 80 1.87 -14.25 -20.04
N TYR A 81 1.54 -15.46 -20.47
CA TYR A 81 1.73 -16.70 -19.74
C TYR A 81 2.94 -17.49 -20.23
N ASN A 82 3.29 -18.54 -19.50
CA ASN A 82 4.35 -19.46 -19.93
C ASN A 82 4.05 -20.03 -21.33
N CYS A 83 5.06 -20.03 -22.21
CA CYS A 83 4.98 -20.46 -23.61
C CYS A 83 4.08 -19.61 -24.50
N ASP A 84 3.59 -18.45 -24.03
CA ASP A 84 2.90 -17.54 -24.92
C ASP A 84 3.88 -17.04 -25.99
N GLU A 85 3.31 -16.92 -27.20
CA GLU A 85 3.96 -16.27 -28.31
C GLU A 85 3.56 -14.80 -28.30
N VAL A 86 4.53 -13.92 -28.06
CA VAL A 86 4.33 -12.47 -28.06
C VAL A 86 4.26 -12.02 -29.51
N ARG A 87 3.04 -11.70 -29.98
CA ARG A 87 2.74 -11.30 -31.35
C ARG A 87 2.36 -9.83 -31.42
N GLY A 88 2.76 -9.18 -32.52
CA GLY A 88 2.45 -7.77 -32.72
C GLY A 88 2.98 -7.21 -34.04
N GLU A 89 2.93 -5.89 -34.15
CA GLU A 89 3.36 -5.13 -35.32
C GLU A 89 4.24 -3.96 -34.89
N VAL A 90 5.32 -3.74 -35.62
CA VAL A 90 6.12 -2.52 -35.54
C VAL A 90 5.78 -1.66 -36.74
N MET A 91 5.31 -0.45 -36.50
CA MET A 91 4.92 0.50 -37.54
C MET A 91 5.88 1.69 -37.51
N MET A 92 6.36 2.13 -38.68
CA MET A 92 7.22 3.29 -38.81
C MET A 92 6.75 4.18 -39.94
N GLU A 93 6.64 5.47 -39.66
CA GLU A 93 6.08 6.48 -40.56
C GLU A 93 7.15 7.55 -40.82
N LEU A 94 7.68 7.57 -42.05
CA LEU A 94 8.79 8.45 -42.42
C LEU A 94 8.35 9.49 -43.47
N GLU A 95 8.45 10.76 -43.13
CA GLU A 95 8.14 11.88 -44.03
C GLU A 95 9.15 12.02 -45.19
N LYS A 96 10.40 11.58 -44.97
CA LYS A 96 11.50 11.71 -45.94
C LYS A 96 12.29 10.40 -46.01
N PRO A 97 12.95 10.12 -47.15
CA PRO A 97 13.85 8.98 -47.26
C PRO A 97 15.06 9.10 -46.34
N GLU A 98 15.22 8.13 -45.46
CA GLU A 98 16.20 8.17 -44.38
C GLU A 98 17.02 6.87 -44.27
N GLY A 99 18.30 7.01 -43.92
CA GLY A 99 19.24 5.89 -43.85
C GLY A 99 19.28 5.24 -42.48
N TYR A 100 18.73 4.04 -42.34
CA TYR A 100 18.76 3.23 -41.12
C TYR A 100 19.68 2.02 -41.28
N LYS A 101 20.33 1.57 -40.20
CA LYS A 101 21.18 0.37 -40.19
C LYS A 101 20.45 -0.88 -39.69
N GLY A 102 19.22 -0.75 -39.20
CA GLY A 102 18.38 -1.88 -38.83
C GLY A 102 17.25 -1.52 -37.88
N VAL A 103 16.20 -2.34 -37.89
CA VAL A 103 15.08 -2.31 -36.95
C VAL A 103 15.03 -3.68 -36.27
N VAL A 104 15.12 -3.69 -34.95
CA VAL A 104 15.16 -4.92 -34.14
C VAL A 104 14.08 -4.84 -33.09
N VAL A 105 13.33 -5.92 -32.92
CA VAL A 105 12.44 -6.12 -31.77
C VAL A 105 13.06 -7.15 -30.85
N GLY A 106 12.96 -6.95 -29.55
CA GLY A 106 13.47 -7.89 -28.56
C GLY A 106 12.65 -7.91 -27.28
N ILE A 107 12.80 -9.00 -26.54
CA ILE A 107 12.28 -9.20 -25.20
C ILE A 107 13.47 -9.36 -24.26
N SER A 108 13.52 -8.54 -23.21
CA SER A 108 14.46 -8.71 -22.13
C SER A 108 13.75 -8.96 -20.80
N ALA A 109 14.38 -9.72 -19.91
CA ALA A 109 13.95 -9.86 -18.54
C ALA A 109 15.14 -9.67 -17.59
N GLU A 110 14.91 -8.89 -16.55
CA GLU A 110 15.95 -8.39 -15.66
C GLU A 110 15.54 -8.57 -14.20
N ASN A 111 16.49 -9.01 -13.37
CA ASN A 111 16.36 -9.01 -11.93
C ASN A 111 17.09 -7.79 -11.36
N THR A 112 16.41 -6.99 -10.56
CA THR A 112 16.98 -5.79 -9.95
C THR A 112 16.87 -5.87 -8.44
N ILE A 113 18.02 -5.94 -7.74
CA ILE A 113 18.07 -5.76 -6.28
C ILE A 113 18.29 -4.28 -5.97
N VAL A 114 17.55 -3.74 -4.99
CA VAL A 114 17.68 -2.33 -4.58
C VAL A 114 19.13 -2.03 -4.15
N GLY A 115 19.80 -1.17 -4.92
CA GLY A 115 21.17 -0.73 -4.65
C GLY A 115 22.24 -1.47 -5.47
N GLN A 116 21.86 -2.39 -6.34
CA GLN A 116 22.75 -3.09 -7.27
C GLN A 116 22.34 -2.83 -8.73
N GLU A 117 23.22 -3.17 -9.67
CA GLU A 117 22.90 -3.18 -11.09
C GLU A 117 21.91 -4.30 -11.42
N SER A 118 21.09 -4.08 -12.45
CA SER A 118 20.15 -5.09 -12.94
C SER A 118 20.90 -6.19 -13.68
N GLU A 119 20.58 -7.45 -13.38
CA GLU A 119 21.12 -8.61 -14.07
C GLU A 119 20.07 -9.16 -15.05
N ALA A 120 20.39 -9.12 -16.35
CA ALA A 120 19.53 -9.71 -17.38
C ALA A 120 19.64 -11.24 -17.36
N PHE A 121 18.50 -11.93 -17.47
CA PHE A 121 18.43 -13.39 -17.51
C PHE A 121 17.62 -13.92 -18.71
N VAL A 122 16.94 -13.03 -19.44
CA VAL A 122 16.40 -13.29 -20.79
C VAL A 122 16.84 -12.14 -21.69
N ASP A 123 17.36 -12.48 -22.86
CA ASP A 123 17.62 -11.55 -23.96
C ASP A 123 17.31 -12.26 -25.28
N LEU A 124 16.12 -11.99 -25.82
CA LEU A 124 15.64 -12.51 -27.10
C LEU A 124 15.48 -11.36 -28.06
N SER A 125 15.96 -11.51 -29.30
CA SER A 125 15.73 -10.50 -30.32
C SER A 125 15.58 -11.07 -31.72
N THR A 126 14.89 -10.34 -32.58
CA THR A 126 14.74 -10.64 -34.01
C THR A 126 14.88 -9.35 -34.81
N THR A 127 15.65 -9.42 -35.88
CA THR A 127 15.82 -8.28 -36.80
C THR A 127 14.63 -8.23 -37.75
N LEU A 128 13.84 -7.17 -37.67
CA LEU A 128 12.67 -6.95 -38.54
C LEU A 128 13.09 -6.37 -39.89
N TRP A 129 14.15 -5.57 -39.90
CA TRP A 129 14.70 -4.99 -41.12
C TRP A 129 16.20 -4.72 -40.97
N SER A 130 16.95 -4.93 -42.05
CA SER A 130 18.36 -4.55 -42.19
C SER A 130 18.64 -4.15 -43.64
N PRO A 131 19.49 -3.15 -43.90
CA PRO A 131 19.80 -2.73 -45.26
C PRO A 131 20.64 -3.79 -45.99
N THR A 132 20.28 -4.10 -47.24
CA THR A 132 21.16 -4.81 -48.20
C THR A 132 21.93 -3.80 -49.06
N PRO A 133 23.03 -4.19 -49.73
CA PRO A 133 23.84 -3.27 -50.56
C PRO A 133 23.05 -2.53 -51.66
N SER A 134 21.91 -3.07 -52.08
CA SER A 134 20.99 -2.49 -53.07
C SER A 134 19.73 -1.83 -52.46
N SER A 135 19.59 -1.81 -51.13
CA SER A 135 18.39 -1.30 -50.47
C SER A 135 18.27 0.23 -50.60
N PRO A 136 17.14 0.75 -51.09
CA PRO A 136 16.87 2.18 -51.02
C PRO A 136 16.71 2.63 -49.55
N LYS A 137 16.86 3.94 -49.31
CA LYS A 137 16.54 4.54 -48.01
C LYS A 137 15.08 4.26 -47.65
N LEU A 138 14.81 4.00 -46.37
CA LEU A 138 13.45 3.78 -45.89
C LEU A 138 12.64 5.06 -46.04
N SER A 139 11.39 4.96 -46.51
CA SER A 139 10.47 6.08 -46.69
C SER A 139 9.02 5.61 -46.64
N GLY A 140 8.10 6.51 -46.27
CA GLY A 140 6.66 6.21 -46.21
C GLY A 140 6.25 5.40 -44.98
N SER A 141 5.09 4.76 -45.08
CA SER A 141 4.49 3.91 -44.04
C SER A 141 5.01 2.48 -44.17
N LEU A 142 5.68 2.00 -43.12
CA LEU A 142 6.29 0.68 -43.05
C LEU A 142 5.68 -0.10 -41.88
N VAL A 143 5.35 -1.37 -42.11
CA VAL A 143 4.77 -2.26 -41.09
C VAL A 143 5.51 -3.60 -41.11
N TRP A 144 6.00 -4.02 -39.96
CA TRP A 144 6.65 -5.31 -39.77
C TRP A 144 5.93 -6.13 -38.71
N PRO A 145 5.32 -7.27 -39.05
CA PRO A 145 4.81 -8.19 -38.05
C PRO A 145 5.99 -8.86 -37.32
N PHE A 146 5.80 -9.19 -36.05
CA PHE A 146 6.77 -9.95 -35.29
C PHE A 146 6.11 -11.01 -34.42
N SER A 147 6.91 -12.02 -34.09
CA SER A 147 6.51 -13.11 -33.21
C SER A 147 7.72 -13.59 -32.42
N LEU A 148 7.64 -13.56 -31.08
CA LEU A 148 8.71 -13.99 -30.19
C LEU A 148 8.14 -14.91 -29.10
N THR A 149 8.66 -16.13 -29.00
CA THR A 149 8.22 -17.11 -27.98
C THR A 149 9.07 -16.96 -26.72
N LEU A 150 8.43 -16.76 -25.57
CA LEU A 150 9.12 -16.76 -24.28
C LEU A 150 9.66 -18.16 -23.93
N PRO A 151 10.89 -18.28 -23.41
CA PRO A 151 11.42 -19.58 -23.02
C PRO A 151 10.72 -20.07 -21.75
N LYS A 152 10.71 -21.39 -21.53
CA LYS A 152 10.18 -21.97 -20.27
C LYS A 152 11.11 -21.72 -19.08
N GLU A 153 12.41 -21.73 -19.36
CA GLU A 153 13.48 -21.69 -18.37
C GLU A 153 14.57 -20.72 -18.85
N ALA A 154 15.29 -20.13 -17.91
CA ALA A 154 16.47 -19.31 -18.14
C ALA A 154 17.72 -20.04 -17.61
N MET A 155 18.80 -19.99 -18.39
CA MET A 155 20.12 -20.48 -17.97
C MET A 155 20.84 -19.36 -17.23
N VAL A 156 21.01 -19.50 -15.92
CA VAL A 156 21.57 -18.45 -15.06
C VAL A 156 22.70 -19.00 -14.19
N SER A 157 23.81 -18.28 -14.15
CA SER A 157 24.90 -18.51 -13.20
C SER A 157 24.68 -17.69 -11.92
N ILE A 158 24.76 -18.33 -10.75
CA ILE A 158 24.64 -17.64 -9.44
C ILE A 158 25.86 -16.75 -9.16
N SER A 159 27.02 -17.17 -9.67
CA SER A 159 28.30 -16.48 -9.59
C SER A 159 29.03 -16.62 -10.91
N SER A 160 29.94 -15.70 -11.21
CA SER A 160 30.80 -15.75 -12.40
C SER A 160 31.70 -16.99 -12.46
N LYS A 161 31.83 -17.73 -11.35
CA LYS A 161 32.59 -18.99 -11.27
C LYS A 161 31.73 -20.24 -11.41
N ASP A 162 30.40 -20.13 -11.32
CA ASP A 162 29.50 -21.28 -11.33
C ASP A 162 28.97 -21.55 -12.75
N PRO A 163 28.85 -22.83 -13.16
CA PRO A 163 28.22 -23.16 -14.42
C PRO A 163 26.75 -22.70 -14.42
N PRO A 164 26.21 -22.24 -15.57
CA PRO A 164 24.81 -21.85 -15.67
C PRO A 164 23.90 -23.03 -15.32
N LYS A 165 22.89 -22.79 -14.48
CA LYS A 165 21.85 -23.76 -14.14
C LYS A 165 20.52 -23.31 -14.75
N SER A 166 19.69 -24.27 -15.11
CA SER A 166 18.34 -23.99 -15.63
C SER A 166 17.39 -23.66 -14.48
N TYR A 167 16.63 -22.58 -14.61
CA TYR A 167 15.58 -22.20 -13.68
C TYR A 167 14.30 -21.84 -14.44
N PRO A 168 13.10 -22.23 -13.96
CA PRO A 168 11.85 -21.74 -14.50
C PRO A 168 11.81 -20.21 -14.51
N LEU A 169 11.20 -19.62 -15.54
CA LEU A 169 11.04 -18.16 -15.57
C LEU A 169 10.22 -17.70 -14.35
N PRO A 170 10.73 -16.73 -13.58
CA PRO A 170 10.02 -16.19 -12.41
C PRO A 170 8.87 -15.29 -12.86
N PRO A 171 7.80 -15.14 -12.07
CA PRO A 171 6.77 -14.15 -12.34
C PRO A 171 7.35 -12.73 -12.37
N THR A 172 6.71 -11.83 -13.13
CA THR A 172 6.91 -10.39 -12.91
C THR A 172 6.62 -10.08 -11.45
N PHE A 173 7.60 -9.48 -10.79
CA PHE A 173 7.54 -9.24 -9.36
C PHE A 173 7.85 -7.79 -9.05
N SER A 174 6.81 -7.11 -8.55
CA SER A 174 6.90 -5.76 -8.01
C SER A 174 5.88 -5.63 -6.88
N GLU A 175 6.36 -5.26 -5.70
CA GLU A 175 5.56 -4.99 -4.51
C GLU A 175 6.08 -3.74 -3.82
N ARG A 176 5.18 -3.01 -3.14
CA ARG A 176 5.54 -1.86 -2.32
C ARG A 176 6.55 -2.32 -1.25
N ALA A 177 7.61 -1.54 -1.05
CA ALA A 177 8.71 -1.86 -0.14
C ALA A 177 9.53 -3.13 -0.46
N SER A 178 9.36 -3.75 -1.63
CA SER A 178 10.15 -4.93 -2.00
C SER A 178 11.63 -4.59 -2.20
N PRO A 179 12.57 -5.40 -1.65
CA PRO A 179 14.00 -5.19 -1.83
C PRO A 179 14.54 -5.64 -3.20
N ALA A 180 13.72 -6.29 -4.02
CA ALA A 180 14.08 -6.76 -5.36
C ALA A 180 12.86 -6.78 -6.31
N TYR A 181 13.12 -6.70 -7.61
CA TYR A 181 12.10 -6.68 -8.67
C TYR A 181 12.49 -7.57 -9.82
N ILE A 182 11.49 -8.04 -10.55
CA ILE A 182 11.65 -8.78 -11.79
C ILE A 182 10.77 -8.13 -12.84
N ASP A 183 11.40 -7.55 -13.84
CA ASP A 183 10.75 -6.81 -14.92
C ASP A 183 10.95 -7.54 -16.26
N TYR A 184 9.90 -7.55 -17.08
CA TYR A 184 9.92 -8.05 -18.45
C TYR A 184 9.60 -6.92 -19.41
N LYS A 185 10.41 -6.74 -20.44
CA LYS A 185 10.30 -5.62 -21.39
C LYS A 185 10.30 -6.13 -22.81
N ILE A 186 9.43 -5.56 -23.64
CA ILE A 186 9.53 -5.61 -25.10
C ILE A 186 10.14 -4.29 -25.58
N THR A 187 11.15 -4.37 -26.43
CA THR A 187 11.94 -3.23 -26.88
C THR A 187 12.05 -3.21 -28.40
N ILE A 188 11.74 -2.08 -29.02
CA ILE A 188 12.10 -1.80 -30.41
C ILE A 188 13.36 -0.93 -30.40
N THR A 189 14.40 -1.39 -31.08
CA THR A 189 15.64 -0.66 -31.30
C THR A 189 15.79 -0.31 -32.77
N VAL A 190 15.91 1.00 -33.05
CA VAL A 190 16.15 1.51 -34.40
C VAL A 190 17.61 1.96 -34.53
N LYS A 191 18.41 1.17 -35.25
CA LYS A 191 19.86 1.36 -35.41
C LYS A 191 20.15 2.48 -36.41
N ARG A 192 20.00 3.73 -35.98
CA ARG A 192 20.45 4.93 -36.72
C ARG A 192 21.02 6.02 -35.79
N GLY A 193 20.73 5.89 -34.49
CA GLY A 193 21.13 6.75 -33.37
C GLY A 193 20.77 6.06 -32.04
N MET A 194 20.45 6.81 -30.97
CA MET A 194 20.07 6.27 -29.65
C MET A 194 18.55 6.07 -29.44
N PHE A 195 17.75 5.90 -30.50
CA PHE A 195 16.29 5.78 -30.40
C PHE A 195 15.84 4.35 -30.01
N LYS A 196 15.06 4.27 -28.94
CA LYS A 196 14.48 3.02 -28.43
C LYS A 196 13.05 3.25 -27.94
N VAL A 197 12.14 2.33 -28.26
CA VAL A 197 10.81 2.24 -27.62
C VAL A 197 10.83 1.04 -26.71
N ASN A 198 10.71 1.28 -25.40
CA ASN A 198 10.70 0.22 -24.41
C ASN A 198 9.32 0.16 -23.77
N GLN A 199 8.75 -1.02 -23.68
CA GLN A 199 7.49 -1.23 -22.99
C GLN A 199 7.59 -2.41 -22.04
N THR A 200 7.13 -2.22 -20.80
CA THR A 200 7.10 -3.30 -19.79
C THR A 200 5.80 -4.11 -19.94
N PHE A 201 5.89 -5.42 -19.70
CA PHE A 201 4.74 -6.31 -19.64
C PHE A 201 4.79 -7.20 -18.39
N ALA A 202 3.64 -7.74 -18.01
CA ALA A 202 3.51 -8.70 -16.94
C ALA A 202 3.62 -10.12 -17.49
N TYR A 203 4.63 -10.85 -17.03
CA TYR A 203 4.75 -12.29 -17.17
C TYR A 203 4.15 -12.98 -15.94
N VAL A 204 3.17 -13.85 -16.19
CA VAL A 204 2.48 -14.62 -15.15
C VAL A 204 2.66 -16.12 -15.46
N PRO A 205 3.47 -16.86 -14.68
CA PRO A 205 3.62 -18.29 -14.90
C PRO A 205 2.31 -18.99 -14.58
N ARG A 206 1.92 -19.98 -15.39
CA ARG A 206 0.78 -20.86 -15.10
C ARG A 206 1.27 -22.09 -14.37
N TRP A 207 1.23 -22.04 -13.05
CA TRP A 207 1.50 -23.20 -12.20
C TRP A 207 0.18 -23.73 -11.66
N ILE A 208 -0.03 -25.03 -11.84
CA ILE A 208 -1.28 -25.69 -11.54
C ILE A 208 -1.07 -26.59 -10.33
N ALA A 209 -1.94 -26.46 -9.32
CA ALA A 209 -1.95 -27.34 -8.17
C ALA A 209 -2.32 -28.77 -8.60
N PRO A 210 -1.69 -29.82 -8.04
CA PRO A 210 -2.14 -31.18 -8.27
C PRO A 210 -3.58 -31.36 -7.75
N PRO A 211 -4.38 -32.26 -8.35
CA PRO A 211 -5.75 -32.49 -7.89
C PRO A 211 -5.77 -33.01 -6.44
N PRO A 212 -6.72 -32.55 -5.60
CA PRO A 212 -6.92 -33.13 -4.28
C PRO A 212 -7.53 -34.54 -4.39
N SER A 213 -7.60 -35.24 -3.25
CA SER A 213 -8.20 -36.57 -3.14
C SER A 213 -9.60 -36.62 -3.77
N SER A 214 -10.02 -37.80 -4.22
CA SER A 214 -11.34 -37.98 -4.83
C SER A 214 -12.47 -37.61 -3.86
N LEU A 215 -12.31 -37.90 -2.57
CA LEU A 215 -13.29 -37.54 -1.54
C LEU A 215 -13.37 -36.03 -1.33
N ARG A 216 -12.23 -35.31 -1.29
CA ARG A 216 -12.24 -33.84 -1.22
C ARG A 216 -12.83 -33.20 -2.47
N ARG A 217 -12.57 -33.75 -3.66
CA ARG A 217 -13.19 -33.27 -4.91
C ARG A 217 -14.70 -33.43 -4.89
N LEU A 218 -15.19 -34.56 -4.36
CA LEU A 218 -16.62 -34.79 -4.19
C LEU A 218 -17.22 -33.73 -3.25
N ALA A 219 -16.61 -33.52 -2.08
CA ALA A 219 -17.02 -32.49 -1.12
C ALA A 219 -17.03 -31.07 -1.70
N TYR A 220 -16.05 -30.71 -2.53
CA TYR A 220 -16.06 -29.45 -3.26
C TYR A 220 -17.16 -29.35 -4.32
N SER A 221 -17.54 -30.47 -4.93
CA SER A 221 -18.56 -30.48 -5.98
C SER A 221 -19.99 -30.37 -5.43
N ASP A 222 -20.31 -31.12 -4.38
CA ASP A 222 -21.66 -31.22 -3.81
C ASP A 222 -21.86 -30.37 -2.55
N GLY A 223 -20.79 -29.84 -1.96
CA GLY A 223 -20.82 -29.04 -0.74
C GLY A 223 -20.93 -29.87 0.54
N SER A 224 -20.69 -31.17 0.48
CA SER A 224 -20.64 -32.03 1.67
C SER A 224 -19.45 -31.69 2.59
N PRO A 225 -19.52 -32.04 3.88
CA PRO A 225 -18.40 -31.86 4.81
C PRO A 225 -17.14 -32.57 4.34
N LEU A 226 -15.97 -32.03 4.70
CA LEU A 226 -14.70 -32.70 4.44
C LEU A 226 -14.57 -33.95 5.29
N ILE A 227 -14.27 -35.09 4.66
CA ILE A 227 -13.94 -36.33 5.36
C ILE A 227 -12.60 -36.15 6.07
N GLY A 228 -12.54 -36.45 7.37
CA GLY A 228 -11.33 -36.35 8.18
C GLY A 228 -10.21 -37.32 7.77
N PRO A 229 -9.02 -37.21 8.39
CA PRO A 229 -7.83 -38.01 8.03
C PRO A 229 -8.02 -39.52 8.19
N GLU A 230 -8.93 -39.98 9.04
CA GLU A 230 -9.24 -41.41 9.18
C GLU A 230 -10.01 -41.97 7.97
N GLY A 231 -10.92 -41.18 7.40
CA GLY A 231 -11.72 -41.58 6.24
C GLY A 231 -11.11 -41.20 4.88
N ASP A 232 -10.21 -40.21 4.85
CA ASP A 232 -9.49 -39.75 3.65
C ASP A 232 -7.98 -39.58 3.91
N PRO A 233 -7.23 -40.66 4.18
CA PRO A 233 -5.81 -40.57 4.54
C PRO A 233 -4.94 -39.98 3.42
N GLU A 234 -5.33 -40.13 2.16
CA GLU A 234 -4.62 -39.53 1.02
C GLU A 234 -4.88 -38.02 0.90
N GLY A 235 -6.06 -37.57 1.36
CA GLY A 235 -6.44 -36.17 1.38
C GLY A 235 -5.75 -35.37 2.48
N TRP A 236 -5.06 -35.97 3.44
CA TRP A 236 -4.50 -35.23 4.57
C TRP A 236 -3.02 -35.57 4.80
N LYS A 237 -2.25 -34.57 5.23
CA LYS A 237 -0.88 -34.75 5.70
C LYS A 237 -0.84 -34.50 7.21
N ASN A 238 -0.56 -35.56 7.96
CA ASN A 238 -0.30 -35.46 9.40
C ASN A 238 1.11 -34.89 9.63
N LEU A 239 1.21 -33.82 10.42
CA LEU A 239 2.51 -33.31 10.86
C LEU A 239 2.93 -33.96 12.19
N PRO A 240 4.24 -33.95 12.52
CA PRO A 240 4.72 -34.49 13.78
C PRO A 240 4.02 -33.82 14.98
N PRO A 241 3.55 -34.59 15.98
CA PRO A 241 2.95 -34.02 17.18
C PRO A 241 3.94 -33.13 17.95
N VAL A 242 3.46 -32.01 18.45
CA VAL A 242 4.23 -31.07 19.27
C VAL A 242 3.80 -31.22 20.72
N LYS A 243 4.75 -31.53 21.59
CA LYS A 243 4.54 -31.53 23.04
C LYS A 243 4.78 -30.14 23.59
N VAL A 244 3.77 -29.59 24.25
CA VAL A 244 3.81 -28.25 24.82
C VAL A 244 3.67 -28.34 26.34
N ALA A 245 4.54 -27.63 27.04
CA ALA A 245 4.51 -27.48 28.49
C ALA A 245 4.30 -26.01 28.85
N GLY A 246 3.61 -25.75 29.95
CA GLY A 246 3.40 -24.40 30.46
C GLY A 246 2.81 -24.39 31.85
N THR A 247 2.52 -23.20 32.34
CA THR A 247 1.91 -22.96 33.64
C THR A 247 0.55 -22.29 33.45
N LEU A 248 -0.48 -22.86 34.08
CA LEU A 248 -1.83 -22.35 34.13
C LEU A 248 -2.00 -21.51 35.42
N PHE A 249 -2.47 -20.28 35.27
CA PHE A 249 -2.75 -19.29 36.33
C PHE A 249 -1.61 -19.16 37.36
N ASP A 250 -0.36 -19.23 36.89
CA ASP A 250 0.86 -19.18 37.71
C ASP A 250 0.95 -20.22 38.85
N ALA A 251 0.11 -21.26 38.81
CA ALA A 251 -0.03 -22.22 39.91
C ALA A 251 0.12 -23.68 39.48
N LYS A 252 -0.35 -24.05 38.29
CA LYS A 252 -0.44 -25.45 37.85
C LYS A 252 0.40 -25.68 36.60
N THR A 253 1.46 -26.48 36.71
CA THR A 253 2.21 -26.95 35.53
C THR A 253 1.40 -27.98 34.77
N VAL A 254 1.25 -27.77 33.47
CA VAL A 254 0.46 -28.60 32.57
C VAL A 254 1.27 -28.99 31.34
N GLN A 255 0.93 -30.14 30.78
CA GLN A 255 1.47 -30.62 29.51
C GLN A 255 0.33 -31.11 28.63
N PHE A 256 0.43 -30.82 27.34
CA PHE A 256 -0.49 -31.31 26.33
C PHE A 256 0.24 -31.54 25.02
N GLU A 257 -0.36 -32.34 24.16
CA GLU A 257 0.13 -32.62 22.82
C GLU A 257 -0.79 -31.95 21.80
N ALA A 258 -0.19 -31.34 20.77
CA ALA A 258 -0.89 -30.72 19.67
C ALA A 258 -0.48 -31.36 18.35
N THR A 259 -1.44 -31.88 17.59
CA THR A 259 -1.22 -32.49 16.28
C THR A 259 -1.95 -31.69 15.22
N LEU A 260 -1.19 -31.06 14.32
CA LEU A 260 -1.72 -30.30 13.19
C LEU A 260 -1.72 -31.15 11.92
N VAL A 261 -2.83 -31.12 11.19
CA VAL A 261 -3.05 -31.86 9.95
C VAL A 261 -3.45 -30.88 8.84
N LEU A 262 -2.85 -31.01 7.66
CA LEU A 262 -3.06 -30.13 6.51
C LEU A 262 -3.71 -30.88 5.35
N GLY A 263 -4.58 -30.23 4.59
CA GLY A 263 -5.12 -30.83 3.37
C GLY A 263 -4.04 -31.09 2.32
N SER A 264 -3.83 -32.34 1.93
CA SER A 264 -2.95 -32.76 0.85
C SER A 264 -3.63 -32.64 -0.53
N PRO A 265 -2.91 -32.29 -1.61
CA PRO A 265 -1.48 -31.99 -1.68
C PRO A 265 -1.13 -30.62 -1.07
N LEU A 266 0.12 -30.45 -0.62
CA LEU A 266 0.64 -29.18 -0.06
C LEU A 266 0.93 -28.11 -1.12
N SER A 267 0.06 -28.00 -2.13
CA SER A 267 0.15 -27.03 -3.20
C SER A 267 -1.24 -26.46 -3.45
N TYR A 268 -1.41 -25.16 -3.18
CA TYR A 268 -2.71 -24.50 -3.15
C TYR A 268 -2.71 -23.32 -4.13
N ALA A 269 -3.80 -23.15 -4.86
CA ALA A 269 -3.92 -22.06 -5.80
C ALA A 269 -4.27 -20.73 -5.11
N THR A 270 -3.96 -19.60 -5.73
CA THR A 270 -4.51 -18.32 -5.25
C THR A 270 -6.04 -18.35 -5.30
N GLY A 271 -6.69 -17.85 -4.25
CA GLY A 271 -8.14 -17.88 -4.09
C GLY A 271 -8.70 -19.20 -3.57
N SER A 272 -7.88 -20.19 -3.18
CA SER A 272 -8.35 -21.43 -2.55
C SER A 272 -8.15 -21.43 -1.03
N PRO A 273 -9.05 -22.06 -0.25
CA PRO A 273 -8.83 -22.32 1.16
C PRO A 273 -7.83 -23.47 1.37
N ILE A 274 -7.06 -23.39 2.45
CA ILE A 274 -6.23 -24.48 2.98
C ILE A 274 -6.98 -25.09 4.16
N PRO A 275 -7.55 -26.29 4.03
CA PRO A 275 -8.22 -26.94 5.14
C PRO A 275 -7.21 -27.49 6.14
N LEU A 276 -7.49 -27.30 7.42
CA LEU A 276 -6.68 -27.70 8.57
C LEU A 276 -7.51 -28.47 9.57
N LEU A 277 -6.85 -29.33 10.34
CA LEU A 277 -7.41 -29.97 11.52
C LEU A 277 -6.37 -29.95 12.63
N LEU A 278 -6.78 -29.55 13.84
CA LEU A 278 -5.92 -29.50 15.01
C LEU A 278 -6.53 -30.38 16.11
N THR A 279 -5.76 -31.36 16.56
CA THR A 279 -6.12 -32.21 17.70
C THR A 279 -5.26 -31.82 18.89
N LEU A 280 -5.89 -31.52 20.02
CA LEU A 280 -5.24 -31.28 21.30
C LEU A 280 -5.56 -32.44 22.24
N THR A 281 -4.54 -33.04 22.85
CA THR A 281 -4.68 -34.17 23.77
C THR A 281 -3.99 -33.88 25.09
N SER A 282 -4.70 -34.06 26.21
CA SER A 282 -4.17 -33.88 27.57
C SER A 282 -5.02 -34.62 28.60
N ALA A 283 -4.39 -35.03 29.71
CA ALA A 283 -5.13 -35.53 30.87
C ALA A 283 -5.86 -34.42 31.65
N ASP A 284 -5.58 -33.14 31.33
CA ASP A 284 -6.15 -31.99 32.03
C ASP A 284 -7.20 -31.27 31.17
N ALA A 285 -8.47 -31.51 31.44
CA ALA A 285 -9.57 -30.89 30.71
C ALA A 285 -9.53 -29.34 30.75
N GLN A 286 -9.03 -28.73 31.83
CA GLN A 286 -8.95 -27.28 31.96
C GLN A 286 -7.99 -26.66 30.92
N VAL A 287 -6.87 -27.34 30.64
CA VAL A 287 -5.92 -26.84 29.63
C VAL A 287 -6.50 -26.98 28.23
N LEU A 288 -7.24 -28.06 27.97
CA LEU A 288 -7.88 -28.31 26.69
C LEU A 288 -8.97 -27.28 26.41
N ASP A 289 -9.82 -26.98 27.38
CA ASP A 289 -10.91 -26.00 27.22
C ASP A 289 -10.37 -24.57 27.03
N LEU A 290 -9.26 -24.23 27.70
CA LEU A 290 -8.61 -22.92 27.52
C LEU A 290 -7.90 -22.79 26.17
N LEU A 291 -7.14 -23.80 25.75
CA LEU A 291 -6.27 -23.73 24.57
C LEU A 291 -6.94 -24.17 23.27
N SER A 292 -8.13 -24.78 23.34
CA SER A 292 -9.00 -25.00 22.18
C SER A 292 -9.76 -23.74 21.75
N GLN A 293 -9.70 -22.64 22.51
CA GLN A 293 -10.28 -21.37 22.08
C GLN A 293 -9.60 -20.87 20.80
N PRO A 294 -10.35 -20.43 19.77
CA PRO A 294 -9.76 -19.96 18.51
C PRO A 294 -8.74 -18.82 18.67
N SER A 295 -8.95 -17.95 19.67
CA SER A 295 -8.02 -16.87 20.02
C SER A 295 -6.65 -17.37 20.50
N ALA A 296 -6.61 -18.54 21.14
CA ALA A 296 -5.41 -19.14 21.70
C ALA A 296 -4.47 -19.75 20.65
N ILE A 297 -5.02 -20.08 19.47
CA ILE A 297 -4.31 -20.81 18.43
C ILE A 297 -3.75 -19.84 17.39
N SER A 298 -2.44 -19.88 17.20
CA SER A 298 -1.72 -18.97 16.30
C SER A 298 -1.05 -19.75 15.19
N VAL A 299 -1.80 -20.00 14.11
CA VAL A 299 -1.28 -20.64 12.89
C VAL A 299 -1.36 -19.66 11.74
N PHE A 300 -0.25 -19.46 11.03
CA PHE A 300 -0.13 -18.47 9.96
C PHE A 300 0.39 -19.07 8.67
N LEU A 301 -0.12 -18.56 7.55
CA LEU A 301 0.57 -18.61 6.27
C LEU A 301 1.69 -17.56 6.29
N THR A 302 2.91 -18.05 6.33
CA THR A 302 4.13 -17.26 6.41
C THR A 302 4.84 -17.24 5.06
N ARG A 303 5.16 -16.04 4.57
CA ARG A 303 5.95 -15.82 3.37
C ARG A 303 7.40 -15.51 3.73
N THR A 304 8.32 -16.13 3.01
CA THR A 304 9.75 -15.84 3.09
C THR A 304 10.23 -15.31 1.75
N ILE A 305 10.80 -14.11 1.75
CA ILE A 305 11.45 -13.50 0.59
C ILE A 305 12.96 -13.55 0.83
N ALA A 306 13.68 -14.35 0.04
CA ALA A 306 15.14 -14.45 0.08
C ALA A 306 15.75 -13.71 -1.10
N ILE A 307 16.78 -12.89 -0.85
CA ILE A 307 17.49 -12.10 -1.85
C ILE A 307 19.00 -12.36 -1.84
N GLY A 308 19.65 -12.06 -2.96
CA GLY A 308 21.10 -12.17 -3.12
C GLY A 308 21.57 -13.54 -3.62
N SER A 309 22.88 -13.78 -3.57
CA SER A 309 23.50 -14.98 -4.17
C SER A 309 23.04 -16.29 -3.54
N THR A 310 22.56 -16.27 -2.29
CA THR A 310 22.05 -17.45 -1.58
C THR A 310 20.53 -17.57 -1.64
N ALA A 311 19.82 -16.77 -2.45
CA ALA A 311 18.36 -16.77 -2.48
C ALA A 311 17.74 -18.15 -2.77
N THR A 312 18.44 -18.96 -3.57
CA THR A 312 18.02 -20.32 -3.96
C THR A 312 18.36 -21.38 -2.90
N ASP A 313 19.24 -21.07 -1.94
CA ASP A 313 19.70 -22.01 -0.92
C ASP A 313 18.86 -21.87 0.36
N GLU A 314 18.17 -22.94 0.73
CA GLU A 314 17.32 -22.99 1.93
C GLU A 314 18.10 -23.26 3.22
N THR A 315 19.33 -23.77 3.09
CA THR A 315 20.24 -24.04 4.21
C THR A 315 21.08 -22.82 4.57
N ALA A 316 21.10 -21.80 3.71
CA ALA A 316 21.85 -20.59 3.92
C ALA A 316 21.40 -19.87 5.22
N PRO A 317 22.34 -19.21 5.93
CA PRO A 317 21.99 -18.43 7.10
C PRO A 317 20.95 -17.36 6.78
N ARG A 318 19.79 -17.44 7.44
CA ARG A 318 18.74 -16.43 7.36
C ARG A 318 19.19 -15.21 8.14
N ARG A 319 19.48 -14.12 7.44
CA ARG A 319 19.88 -12.83 8.01
C ARG A 319 18.80 -11.79 7.68
N SER A 320 18.60 -10.83 8.57
CA SER A 320 17.60 -9.76 8.37
C SER A 320 17.84 -8.89 7.13
N ASN A 321 19.04 -8.92 6.55
CA ASN A 321 19.39 -8.19 5.32
C ASN A 321 19.20 -8.99 4.03
N ASN A 322 19.04 -10.32 4.11
CA ASN A 322 18.92 -11.20 2.94
C ASN A 322 17.61 -12.01 2.92
N THR A 323 16.93 -12.15 4.05
CA THR A 323 15.74 -12.98 4.20
C THR A 323 14.71 -12.22 5.00
N PHE A 324 13.53 -12.01 4.42
CA PHE A 324 12.42 -11.27 5.01
C PHE A 324 11.28 -12.25 5.26
N LEU A 325 10.77 -12.27 6.48
CA LEU A 325 9.68 -13.14 6.89
C LEU A 325 8.45 -12.29 7.18
N GLU A 326 7.29 -12.73 6.69
CA GLU A 326 6.03 -12.02 6.85
C GLU A 326 4.90 -13.01 7.11
N HIS A 327 4.12 -12.78 8.16
CA HIS A 327 2.88 -13.52 8.41
C HIS A 327 1.75 -12.86 7.62
N ILE A 328 1.20 -13.57 6.63
CA ILE A 328 0.22 -12.99 5.69
C ILE A 328 -1.20 -13.19 6.21
N ASN A 329 -1.60 -14.44 6.42
CA ASN A 329 -2.97 -14.79 6.81
C ASN A 329 -2.93 -15.72 8.01
N ARG A 330 -3.79 -15.45 9.00
CA ARG A 330 -4.00 -16.30 10.17
C ARG A 330 -5.08 -17.34 9.87
N ALA A 331 -4.91 -18.56 10.37
CA ALA A 331 -5.96 -19.56 10.39
C ALA A 331 -7.07 -19.13 11.33
N PHE A 332 -8.30 -19.40 10.93
CA PHE A 332 -9.46 -19.35 11.83
C PHE A 332 -9.85 -20.78 12.19
N TRP A 333 -10.44 -20.96 13.38
CA TRP A 333 -10.66 -22.26 14.00
C TRP A 333 -12.07 -22.38 14.55
N TRP A 334 -12.66 -23.56 14.44
CA TRP A 334 -13.95 -23.91 15.04
C TRP A 334 -13.95 -25.36 15.53
N PRO A 335 -14.71 -25.70 16.58
CA PRO A 335 -14.79 -27.06 17.09
C PRO A 335 -15.30 -28.04 16.03
N SER A 336 -14.82 -29.28 16.07
CA SER A 336 -15.40 -30.37 15.27
C SER A 336 -16.75 -30.80 15.83
N GLU A 337 -17.70 -31.02 14.93
CA GLU A 337 -19.01 -31.62 15.23
C GLU A 337 -18.98 -33.16 15.10
N GLU A 338 -17.83 -33.71 14.70
CA GLU A 338 -17.65 -35.13 14.43
C GLU A 338 -17.26 -35.88 15.72
N GLY A 339 -18.18 -36.71 16.23
CA GLY A 339 -17.98 -37.50 17.44
C GLY A 339 -18.38 -36.79 18.74
N ALA A 340 -18.59 -37.58 19.81
CA ALA A 340 -18.85 -37.03 21.14
C ALA A 340 -17.55 -36.42 21.71
N PRO A 341 -17.62 -35.30 22.47
CA PRO A 341 -16.44 -34.74 23.12
C PRO A 341 -15.78 -35.80 24.03
N GLN A 342 -14.55 -36.17 23.72
CA GLN A 342 -13.76 -37.05 24.59
C GLN A 342 -13.18 -36.22 25.74
N GLU A 343 -13.11 -36.76 26.95
CA GLU A 343 -12.64 -35.99 28.12
C GLU A 343 -11.21 -35.47 27.95
N ASP A 344 -10.36 -36.24 27.26
CA ASP A 344 -8.92 -36.01 27.11
C ASP A 344 -8.52 -35.38 25.77
N THR A 345 -9.48 -35.11 24.88
CA THR A 345 -9.20 -34.68 23.51
C THR A 345 -10.15 -33.58 23.03
N ARG A 346 -9.62 -32.59 22.32
CA ARG A 346 -10.38 -31.58 21.59
C ARG A 346 -9.93 -31.56 20.13
N VAL A 347 -10.87 -31.60 19.21
CA VAL A 347 -10.61 -31.53 17.76
C VAL A 347 -11.21 -30.25 17.22
N LEU A 348 -10.42 -29.50 16.46
CA LEU A 348 -10.82 -28.26 15.82
C LEU A 348 -10.58 -28.37 14.31
N HIS A 349 -11.56 -27.96 13.53
CA HIS A 349 -11.33 -27.64 12.14
C HIS A 349 -10.77 -26.24 12.03
N GLY A 350 -9.94 -26.03 11.03
CA GLY A 350 -9.45 -24.71 10.70
C GLY A 350 -9.32 -24.53 9.20
N GLU A 351 -9.17 -23.28 8.80
CA GLU A 351 -8.93 -22.95 7.41
C GLU A 351 -8.07 -21.69 7.32
N ILE A 352 -7.19 -21.65 6.31
CA ILE A 352 -6.46 -20.45 5.93
C ILE A 352 -6.83 -20.08 4.51
N ASP A 353 -7.29 -18.85 4.30
CA ASP A 353 -7.49 -18.32 2.96
C ASP A 353 -6.15 -18.11 2.25
N VAL A 354 -5.98 -18.68 1.06
CA VAL A 354 -4.99 -18.14 0.11
C VAL A 354 -5.69 -17.02 -0.66
N LYS A 355 -5.46 -15.77 -0.28
CA LYS A 355 -6.14 -14.62 -0.89
C LYS A 355 -5.93 -14.58 -2.40
N LYS A 356 -6.98 -14.21 -3.13
CA LYS A 356 -6.89 -13.97 -4.58
C LYS A 356 -5.88 -12.87 -4.86
N GLY A 357 -4.98 -13.09 -5.81
CA GLY A 357 -3.91 -12.14 -6.16
C GLY A 357 -2.64 -12.24 -5.31
N MET A 358 -2.57 -13.15 -4.32
CA MET A 358 -1.30 -13.49 -3.67
C MET A 358 -0.27 -13.93 -4.71
N ARG A 359 1.00 -13.56 -4.51
CA ARG A 359 2.06 -13.95 -5.45
C ARG A 359 2.36 -15.44 -5.33
N PRO A 360 2.48 -16.19 -6.44
CA PRO A 360 2.89 -17.58 -6.37
C PRO A 360 4.32 -17.68 -5.82
N GLY A 361 4.63 -18.80 -5.17
CA GLY A 361 5.98 -19.08 -4.69
C GLY A 361 6.89 -19.45 -5.86
N PHE A 362 8.12 -18.95 -5.86
CA PHE A 362 9.10 -19.24 -6.91
C PHE A 362 10.52 -19.25 -6.36
N VAL A 363 11.39 -20.04 -6.98
CA VAL A 363 12.81 -20.11 -6.66
C VAL A 363 13.60 -19.69 -7.88
N PHE A 364 14.30 -18.56 -7.78
CA PHE A 364 15.13 -18.03 -8.83
C PHE A 364 16.40 -17.41 -8.23
N PRO A 365 17.54 -17.41 -8.94
CA PRO A 365 18.73 -16.69 -8.49
C PRO A 365 18.41 -15.24 -8.13
N ARG A 366 19.08 -14.72 -7.09
CA ARG A 366 18.93 -13.35 -6.57
C ARG A 366 17.60 -13.02 -5.89
N LEU A 367 16.49 -13.71 -6.19
CA LEU A 367 15.20 -13.51 -5.56
C LEU A 367 14.38 -14.79 -5.53
N SER A 368 13.93 -15.21 -4.35
CA SER A 368 13.04 -16.36 -4.17
C SER A 368 11.94 -16.05 -3.16
N ILE A 369 10.73 -16.52 -3.44
CA ILE A 369 9.56 -16.42 -2.55
C ILE A 369 9.10 -17.82 -2.18
N ARG A 370 9.06 -18.10 -0.89
CA ARG A 370 8.64 -19.40 -0.33
C ARG A 370 7.51 -19.20 0.66
N TYR A 371 6.66 -20.21 0.79
CA TYR A 371 5.55 -20.20 1.71
C TYR A 371 5.68 -21.35 2.71
N TYR A 372 5.31 -21.06 3.94
CA TYR A 372 5.31 -21.99 5.04
C TYR A 372 4.01 -21.82 5.82
N LEU A 373 3.50 -22.92 6.35
CA LEU A 373 2.50 -22.88 7.39
C LEU A 373 3.23 -22.97 8.73
N SER A 374 3.12 -21.93 9.55
CA SER A 374 3.84 -21.78 10.81
C SER A 374 2.87 -21.79 11.98
N MET A 375 3.04 -22.74 12.90
CA MET A 375 2.34 -22.76 14.19
C MET A 375 3.22 -22.07 15.23
N LEU A 376 2.75 -20.96 15.76
CA LEU A 376 3.41 -20.21 16.83
C LEU A 376 2.99 -20.74 18.21
N PRO A 377 3.69 -20.36 19.29
CA PRO A 377 3.30 -20.69 20.66
C PRO A 377 1.84 -20.33 20.95
N PHE A 378 1.20 -21.14 21.79
CA PHE A 378 -0.17 -20.88 22.23
C PHE A 378 -0.21 -19.65 23.13
N SER A 379 -1.27 -18.85 23.01
CA SER A 379 -1.41 -17.61 23.78
C SER A 379 -2.83 -17.44 24.29
N ALA A 380 -3.04 -17.73 25.57
CA ALA A 380 -4.33 -17.54 26.23
C ALA A 380 -4.15 -16.81 27.57
N SER A 381 -5.15 -16.03 27.97
CA SER A 381 -5.15 -15.41 29.29
C SER A 381 -5.09 -16.47 30.38
N GLY A 382 -4.07 -16.39 31.25
CA GLY A 382 -3.84 -17.38 32.29
C GLY A 382 -3.06 -18.62 31.85
N PHE A 383 -2.47 -18.64 30.65
CA PHE A 383 -1.52 -19.66 30.24
C PHE A 383 -0.19 -19.01 29.84
N VAL A 384 0.90 -19.46 30.47
CA VAL A 384 2.27 -19.07 30.11
C VAL A 384 3.00 -20.32 29.64
N GLN A 385 3.36 -20.36 28.35
CA GLN A 385 4.11 -21.47 27.79
C GLN A 385 5.56 -21.43 28.29
N THR A 386 6.10 -22.59 28.68
CA THR A 386 7.51 -22.71 29.06
C THR A 386 8.37 -22.49 27.81
N GLU A 387 9.28 -21.51 27.87
CA GLU A 387 10.16 -21.18 26.74
C GLU A 387 11.06 -22.38 26.37
N THR A 388 10.92 -22.86 25.13
CA THR A 388 11.80 -23.89 24.55
C THR A 388 12.76 -23.32 23.50
N ALA A 389 12.54 -22.08 23.06
CA ALA A 389 13.33 -21.37 22.04
C ALA A 389 13.11 -19.85 22.13
N ALA A 390 13.74 -19.07 21.24
CA ALA A 390 13.59 -17.62 21.17
C ALA A 390 12.10 -17.19 21.06
N PRO A 391 11.72 -16.03 21.62
CA PRO A 391 10.34 -15.54 21.58
C PRO A 391 9.82 -15.47 20.14
N ASN A 392 8.58 -15.92 19.92
CA ASN A 392 7.90 -16.02 18.61
C ASN A 392 8.53 -16.98 17.58
N SER A 393 9.41 -17.89 18.01
CA SER A 393 9.82 -19.00 17.14
C SER A 393 8.66 -19.98 16.92
N PRO A 394 8.46 -20.49 15.69
CA PRO A 394 7.39 -21.43 15.42
C PRO A 394 7.65 -22.77 16.10
N LEU A 395 6.62 -23.31 16.76
CA LEU A 395 6.59 -24.68 17.29
C LEU A 395 6.70 -25.73 16.17
N LEU A 396 6.11 -25.40 15.02
CA LEU A 396 6.09 -26.24 13.83
C LEU A 396 6.06 -25.35 12.60
N SER A 397 6.80 -25.74 11.56
CA SER A 397 6.81 -25.04 10.29
C SER A 397 6.84 -26.04 9.14
N GLU A 398 5.78 -26.07 8.33
CA GLU A 398 5.65 -26.95 7.17
C GLU A 398 5.75 -26.13 5.88
N LYS A 399 6.56 -26.58 4.91
CA LYS A 399 6.70 -25.89 3.63
C LYS A 399 5.52 -26.23 2.72
N ILE A 400 4.94 -25.21 2.08
CA ILE A 400 3.86 -25.37 1.12
C ILE A 400 4.17 -24.62 -0.18
N SER A 401 3.45 -24.96 -1.24
CA SER A 401 3.51 -24.24 -2.52
C SER A 401 2.25 -23.42 -2.74
N ILE A 402 2.40 -22.14 -3.09
CA ILE A 402 1.29 -21.32 -3.57
C ILE A 402 1.46 -21.17 -5.08
N VAL A 403 0.46 -21.57 -5.84
CA VAL A 403 0.46 -21.61 -7.31
C VAL A 403 -0.66 -20.76 -7.88
N THR A 404 -0.69 -20.55 -9.19
CA THR A 404 -1.65 -19.61 -9.80
C THR A 404 -3.03 -20.21 -10.02
N GLU A 405 -3.12 -21.54 -10.24
CA GLU A 405 -4.36 -22.19 -10.68
C GLU A 405 -4.64 -23.51 -9.98
N ASN A 406 -5.92 -23.82 -9.84
CA ASN A 406 -6.38 -25.14 -9.39
C ASN A 406 -6.30 -26.16 -10.51
N ALA A 407 -6.26 -27.45 -10.15
CA ALA A 407 -6.41 -28.53 -11.11
C ALA A 407 -7.70 -28.35 -11.96
N PRO A 408 -7.68 -28.69 -13.26
CA PRO A 408 -8.87 -28.57 -14.11
C PRO A 408 -10.10 -29.23 -13.51
N GLY A 409 -11.23 -28.50 -13.48
CA GLY A 409 -12.50 -28.96 -12.93
C GLY A 409 -12.61 -28.90 -11.41
N VAL A 410 -11.55 -28.52 -10.69
CA VAL A 410 -11.58 -28.35 -9.22
C VAL A 410 -11.92 -26.91 -8.88
N ILE A 411 -13.03 -26.72 -8.18
CA ILE A 411 -13.45 -25.43 -7.62
C ILE A 411 -13.44 -25.58 -6.11
N PRO A 412 -12.34 -25.18 -5.43
CA PRO A 412 -12.28 -25.25 -3.97
C PRO A 412 -13.41 -24.47 -3.32
N ARG A 413 -13.98 -25.02 -2.26
CA ARG A 413 -14.98 -24.35 -1.42
C ARG A 413 -14.44 -24.18 -0.02
N SER A 414 -14.80 -23.05 0.60
CA SER A 414 -14.59 -22.84 2.02
C SER A 414 -15.62 -23.67 2.79
N HIS A 415 -15.15 -24.32 3.85
CA HIS A 415 -16.00 -25.05 4.79
C HIS A 415 -16.11 -24.32 6.14
N ALA A 416 -15.63 -23.08 6.18
CA ALA A 416 -15.76 -22.17 7.31
C ALA A 416 -17.23 -21.92 7.66
N PRO A 417 -17.64 -21.97 8.94
CA PRO A 417 -18.97 -21.55 9.34
C PRO A 417 -19.23 -20.06 9.01
N PRO A 418 -20.49 -19.66 8.77
CA PRO A 418 -20.83 -18.25 8.55
C PRO A 418 -20.31 -17.35 9.67
N GLY A 419 -19.65 -16.25 9.32
CA GLY A 419 -19.04 -15.31 10.28
C GLY A 419 -17.54 -15.51 10.51
N PHE A 420 -16.95 -16.64 10.06
CA PHE A 420 -15.51 -16.86 10.05
C PHE A 420 -14.85 -16.48 8.71
N SER A 421 -15.63 -16.48 7.62
CA SER A 421 -15.20 -15.99 6.31
C SER A 421 -15.32 -14.47 6.22
N LEU A 422 -14.23 -13.80 5.82
CA LEU A 422 -14.31 -12.41 5.38
C LEU A 422 -15.08 -12.35 4.05
N PRO A 423 -15.96 -11.36 3.81
CA PRO A 423 -16.61 -11.20 2.53
C PRO A 423 -15.58 -11.14 1.39
N TRP A 424 -15.87 -11.84 0.30
CA TRP A 424 -15.05 -11.84 -0.92
C TRP A 424 -14.87 -10.39 -1.39
N GLY A 425 -13.66 -9.83 -1.22
CA GLY A 425 -13.34 -8.45 -1.62
C GLY A 425 -12.89 -7.48 -0.51
N ALA A 426 -12.74 -7.92 0.75
CA ALA A 426 -12.10 -7.08 1.77
C ALA A 426 -10.58 -6.93 1.50
N SER A 427 -10.22 -5.85 0.82
CA SER A 427 -8.84 -5.48 0.52
C SER A 427 -8.09 -4.97 1.76
N HIS A 428 -6.86 -5.45 1.92
CA HIS A 428 -5.71 -4.91 2.66
C HIS A 428 -5.91 -3.57 3.41
N SER A 429 -6.16 -3.61 4.73
CA SER A 429 -5.75 -2.53 5.65
C SER A 429 -5.90 -2.85 7.15
N HIS A 430 -5.73 -4.10 7.60
CA HIS A 430 -5.77 -4.40 9.05
C HIS A 430 -4.69 -5.39 9.50
N THR A 431 -3.43 -5.15 9.13
CA THR A 431 -2.30 -5.74 9.86
C THR A 431 -1.04 -4.88 9.76
N PHE A 432 -1.12 -3.63 10.20
CA PHE A 432 0.05 -2.83 10.57
C PHE A 432 -0.12 -2.30 12.00
N LYS A 433 -0.26 -3.21 12.95
CA LYS A 433 -0.06 -2.91 14.38
C LYS A 433 0.86 -3.98 14.95
N LEU A 434 2.05 -3.54 15.38
CA LEU A 434 3.21 -4.29 15.90
C LEU A 434 3.85 -5.19 14.84
N ILE A 435 5.05 -4.91 14.32
CA ILE A 435 6.33 -5.05 15.01
C ILE A 435 7.31 -3.99 14.47
N SER A 436 7.74 -3.07 15.35
CA SER A 436 8.97 -2.30 15.20
C SER A 436 10.16 -3.22 15.51
N THR A 437 11.09 -3.44 14.57
CA THR A 437 12.51 -3.81 14.81
C THR A 437 13.33 -4.18 13.54
N LEU A 438 13.01 -3.73 12.32
CA LEU A 438 13.93 -3.85 11.16
C LEU A 438 13.88 -2.62 10.21
N PRO A 439 15.01 -2.17 9.62
CA PRO A 439 15.14 -0.89 8.92
C PRO A 439 14.65 -0.99 7.46
N LEU A 440 13.35 -1.10 7.25
CA LEU A 440 12.73 -1.12 5.91
C LEU A 440 12.53 0.28 5.32
N TRP A 441 12.50 1.30 6.15
CA TRP A 441 12.11 2.66 5.78
C TRP A 441 13.12 3.45 4.94
N PRO A 442 14.45 3.34 5.14
CA PRO A 442 15.43 3.89 4.21
C PRO A 442 15.29 3.36 2.78
N ARG A 443 14.75 2.14 2.63
CA ARG A 443 14.50 1.52 1.32
C ARG A 443 13.20 2.01 0.71
N ILE A 444 12.13 2.16 1.49
CA ILE A 444 10.85 2.76 1.06
C ILE A 444 11.05 4.20 0.60
N PHE A 445 11.80 5.02 1.37
CA PHE A 445 12.17 6.37 0.95
C PHE A 445 12.99 6.38 -0.34
N LYS A 446 13.99 5.49 -0.48
CA LYS A 446 14.81 5.39 -1.69
C LYS A 446 14.01 4.91 -2.91
N MET A 447 12.97 4.11 -2.73
CA MET A 447 12.07 3.64 -3.79
C MET A 447 11.11 4.74 -4.23
N ALA A 448 10.40 5.35 -3.28
CA ALA A 448 9.45 6.40 -3.56
C ALA A 448 10.15 7.63 -4.15
N SER A 449 11.29 8.04 -3.58
CA SER A 449 12.10 9.12 -4.18
C SER A 449 12.60 8.75 -5.59
N ARG A 450 12.99 7.49 -5.88
CA ARG A 450 13.40 7.09 -7.23
C ARG A 450 12.26 7.05 -8.23
N SER A 451 11.06 6.67 -7.81
CA SER A 451 9.85 6.67 -8.65
C SER A 451 9.50 8.11 -9.05
N VAL A 452 9.49 9.02 -8.08
CA VAL A 452 9.19 10.43 -8.31
C VAL A 452 10.33 11.15 -9.07
N LEU A 453 11.60 10.96 -8.70
CA LEU A 453 12.78 11.51 -9.41
C LEU A 453 12.94 10.98 -10.85
N ARG A 454 12.39 9.79 -11.15
CA ARG A 454 12.39 9.22 -12.51
C ARG A 454 11.11 9.55 -13.29
N HIS A 455 10.28 10.47 -12.79
CA HIS A 455 9.03 10.91 -13.42
C HIS A 455 8.04 9.77 -13.68
N ARG A 456 8.07 8.70 -12.87
CA ARG A 456 7.09 7.59 -12.96
C ARG A 456 5.77 7.92 -12.26
N SER A 457 5.77 8.88 -11.34
CA SER A 457 4.61 9.47 -10.66
C SER A 457 5.02 10.85 -10.12
N THR A 458 4.14 11.86 -10.15
CA THR A 458 4.42 13.22 -9.64
C THR A 458 4.28 13.31 -8.12
N VAL A 459 3.29 12.61 -7.55
CA VAL A 459 3.09 12.45 -6.10
C VAL A 459 3.01 10.97 -5.75
N GLU A 460 3.73 10.53 -4.71
CA GLU A 460 3.70 9.14 -4.24
C GLU A 460 3.28 9.06 -2.77
N LEU A 461 2.10 8.47 -2.52
CA LEU A 461 1.61 8.19 -1.17
C LEU A 461 2.40 7.03 -0.55
N VAL A 462 3.16 7.31 0.51
CA VAL A 462 3.96 6.32 1.22
C VAL A 462 3.22 5.69 2.40
N TYR A 463 2.22 6.39 2.95
CA TYR A 463 1.38 5.95 4.06
C TYR A 463 -0.03 6.51 3.89
N GLN A 464 -1.03 5.72 4.29
CA GLN A 464 -2.43 6.09 4.36
C GLN A 464 -3.03 5.38 5.57
N SER A 465 -3.91 6.04 6.30
CA SER A 465 -4.61 5.46 7.45
C SER A 465 -5.53 4.31 7.05
N HIS A 466 -6.11 4.35 5.85
CA HIS A 466 -6.94 3.29 5.28
C HIS A 466 -6.97 3.30 3.74
N ALA A 467 -7.41 2.21 3.12
CA ALA A 467 -7.39 2.01 1.66
C ALA A 467 -8.27 2.96 0.84
N ARG A 468 -9.26 3.63 1.47
CA ARG A 468 -10.18 4.55 0.78
C ARG A 468 -9.73 6.01 0.78
N TRP A 469 -8.56 6.33 1.34
CA TRP A 469 -8.08 7.72 1.42
C TRP A 469 -8.06 8.35 0.00
N PRO A 470 -8.58 9.58 -0.20
CA PRO A 470 -9.00 10.57 0.80
C PRO A 470 -10.47 10.49 1.25
N LEU A 471 -11.23 9.45 0.90
CA LEU A 471 -12.63 9.27 1.32
C LEU A 471 -12.73 8.68 2.73
N ALA A 472 -13.71 9.14 3.53
CA ALA A 472 -13.90 8.69 4.91
C ALA A 472 -14.10 7.15 5.03
N PRO A 473 -13.73 6.53 6.17
CA PRO A 473 -13.83 5.07 6.37
C PRO A 473 -15.26 4.50 6.48
N SER A 474 -16.28 5.29 6.84
CA SER A 474 -17.60 4.78 7.26
C SER A 474 -18.83 5.23 6.46
N GLN A 475 -18.72 5.99 5.35
CA GLN A 475 -19.92 6.35 4.58
C GLN A 475 -20.63 5.09 4.03
N SER A 476 -21.77 4.75 4.66
CA SER A 476 -22.77 3.85 4.13
C SER A 476 -23.42 4.49 2.90
N VAL A 477 -23.81 3.68 1.92
CA VAL A 477 -24.40 4.09 0.63
C VAL A 477 -25.85 4.62 0.80
N THR A 478 -26.16 5.26 1.92
CA THR A 478 -27.50 5.74 2.25
C THR A 478 -27.40 7.10 2.95
N SER A 479 -26.96 8.10 2.20
CA SER A 479 -27.24 9.50 2.52
C SER A 479 -27.55 10.23 1.21
N THR A 480 -28.70 10.87 1.22
CA THR A 480 -29.40 11.58 0.15
C THR A 480 -28.48 12.39 -0.77
N LEU A 481 -28.53 12.05 -2.07
CA LEU A 481 -28.13 12.88 -3.20
C LEU A 481 -29.00 14.15 -3.23
N THR A 482 -28.70 15.13 -2.39
CA THR A 482 -29.20 16.50 -2.53
C THR A 482 -28.11 17.48 -2.05
N ASP A 483 -27.57 18.25 -3.00
CA ASP A 483 -26.68 19.43 -2.90
C ASP A 483 -25.17 19.32 -2.64
N SER A 484 -24.58 18.22 -2.16
CA SER A 484 -23.12 18.17 -1.91
C SER A 484 -22.25 17.79 -3.12
N SER A 485 -22.84 17.36 -4.25
CA SER A 485 -22.10 16.91 -5.44
C SER A 485 -21.41 18.03 -6.24
N LYS A 486 -21.43 19.28 -5.75
CA LYS A 486 -20.74 20.43 -6.35
C LYS A 486 -19.54 20.94 -5.53
N ALA A 487 -19.39 20.54 -4.27
CA ALA A 487 -18.28 20.96 -3.41
C ALA A 487 -17.28 19.81 -3.27
N GLY A 488 -16.14 19.88 -3.94
CA GLY A 488 -15.09 18.85 -3.87
C GLY A 488 -14.57 18.57 -2.45
N LEU A 489 -13.83 17.47 -2.29
CA LEU A 489 -13.23 17.05 -1.01
C LEU A 489 -12.23 18.09 -0.50
N ARG A 490 -12.35 18.51 0.77
CA ARG A 490 -11.41 19.47 1.38
C ARG A 490 -10.23 18.73 1.99
N ILE A 491 -9.04 18.95 1.46
CA ILE A 491 -7.82 18.28 1.91
C ILE A 491 -6.85 19.30 2.48
N SER A 492 -6.44 19.14 3.73
CA SER A 492 -5.37 19.95 4.31
C SER A 492 -4.01 19.36 3.98
N ILE A 493 -3.07 20.19 3.52
CA ILE A 493 -1.69 19.79 3.19
C ILE A 493 -0.73 20.51 4.12
N LEU A 494 0.07 19.76 4.89
CA LEU A 494 1.18 20.31 5.67
C LEU A 494 2.50 19.94 5.01
N ASP A 495 3.28 20.92 4.52
CA ASP A 495 4.66 20.68 4.06
C ASP A 495 5.51 20.25 5.26
N SER A 496 5.81 18.95 5.25
CA SER A 496 6.33 18.21 6.40
C SER A 496 7.83 17.92 6.26
N SER A 497 8.55 18.82 5.59
CA SER A 497 10.01 18.83 5.46
C SER A 497 10.73 19.19 6.78
N PHE A 498 10.30 18.60 7.89
CA PHE A 498 10.77 18.85 9.27
C PHE A 498 12.08 18.13 9.56
N ASN A 499 12.84 18.62 10.55
CA ASN A 499 14.11 18.03 10.94
C ASN A 499 14.46 18.39 12.40
N PRO A 500 13.72 17.88 13.42
CA PRO A 500 12.58 16.93 13.38
C PRO A 500 11.19 17.61 13.50
N PRO A 501 10.05 16.89 13.38
CA PRO A 501 8.73 17.44 13.72
C PRO A 501 8.64 17.79 15.21
N THR A 502 7.82 18.79 15.54
CA THR A 502 7.65 19.37 16.89
C THR A 502 6.18 19.32 17.27
N LEU A 503 5.84 19.61 18.54
CA LEU A 503 4.44 19.75 18.93
C LEU A 503 3.73 20.90 18.19
N ALA A 504 4.45 21.95 17.77
CA ALA A 504 3.88 23.00 16.92
C ALA A 504 3.45 22.47 15.54
N HIS A 505 4.23 21.54 14.96
CA HIS A 505 3.85 20.89 13.71
C HIS A 505 2.64 19.97 13.87
N LEU A 506 2.53 19.28 15.02
CA LEU A 506 1.35 18.48 15.36
C LEU A 506 0.10 19.38 15.50
N ALA A 507 0.22 20.51 16.18
CA ALA A 507 -0.85 21.49 16.36
C ALA A 507 -1.31 22.09 15.02
N LEU A 508 -0.36 22.45 14.14
CA LEU A 508 -0.66 22.87 12.77
C LEU A 508 -1.42 21.80 12.00
N ALA A 509 -0.95 20.54 12.04
CA ALA A 509 -1.62 19.42 11.37
C ALA A 509 -3.05 19.16 11.89
N ARG A 510 -3.36 19.60 13.12
CA ARG A 510 -4.69 19.51 13.75
C ARG A 510 -5.55 20.76 13.51
N SER A 511 -5.03 21.80 12.87
CA SER A 511 -5.78 23.03 12.64
C SER A 511 -7.02 22.78 11.79
N THR A 512 -8.05 23.59 12.00
CA THR A 512 -9.31 23.58 11.24
C THR A 512 -9.33 24.73 10.21
N PRO A 513 -10.22 24.69 9.22
CA PRO A 513 -10.45 25.80 8.30
C PRO A 513 -10.82 27.10 9.03
N ALA A 514 -10.16 28.21 8.71
CA ALA A 514 -10.33 29.49 9.44
C ALA A 514 -11.66 30.23 9.20
N ARG A 515 -12.39 29.92 8.12
CA ARG A 515 -13.60 30.65 7.69
C ARG A 515 -14.92 29.92 8.00
N GLU A 516 -14.85 28.72 8.57
CA GLU A 516 -16.01 27.85 8.78
C GLU A 516 -15.95 27.21 10.18
N GLU A 517 -16.39 27.94 11.21
CA GLU A 517 -16.46 27.41 12.57
C GLU A 517 -17.30 26.12 12.62
N GLY A 518 -16.71 25.05 13.16
CA GLY A 518 -17.38 23.75 13.31
C GLY A 518 -17.22 22.75 12.16
N LEU A 519 -16.54 23.12 11.05
CA LEU A 519 -16.23 22.18 9.96
C LEU A 519 -14.75 21.75 10.01
N ASP A 520 -14.50 20.44 9.93
CA ASP A 520 -13.15 19.85 9.80
C ASP A 520 -12.86 19.50 8.33
N TYR A 521 -11.58 19.34 7.98
CA TYR A 521 -11.15 18.83 6.69
C TYR A 521 -11.64 17.40 6.45
N ASP A 522 -11.86 17.04 5.19
CA ASP A 522 -12.32 15.69 4.83
C ASP A 522 -11.16 14.69 4.86
N ALA A 523 -9.93 15.14 4.55
CA ALA A 523 -8.71 14.35 4.68
C ALA A 523 -7.49 15.26 4.99
N ARG A 524 -6.42 14.66 5.54
CA ARG A 524 -5.16 15.35 5.83
C ARG A 524 -3.98 14.68 5.14
N LEU A 525 -3.07 15.49 4.59
CA LEU A 525 -1.87 15.05 3.89
C LEU A 525 -0.61 15.71 4.47
N LEU A 526 0.33 14.88 4.94
CA LEU A 526 1.69 15.31 5.27
C LEU A 526 2.58 15.12 4.05
N LEU A 527 3.08 16.21 3.47
CA LEU A 527 3.78 16.19 2.18
C LEU A 527 5.28 16.44 2.36
N LEU A 528 6.13 15.54 1.87
CA LEU A 528 7.58 15.71 1.84
C LEU A 528 8.06 16.07 0.43
N SER A 529 8.62 17.26 0.23
CA SER A 529 9.31 17.62 -1.01
C SER A 529 10.78 17.17 -0.97
N VAL A 530 11.21 16.35 -1.93
CA VAL A 530 12.61 15.86 -2.02
C VAL A 530 13.58 16.86 -2.65
N ARG A 531 13.05 17.91 -3.32
CA ARG A 531 13.82 19.02 -3.91
C ARG A 531 13.38 20.36 -3.32
N ASN A 532 13.11 20.39 -2.02
CA ASN A 532 12.76 21.63 -1.32
C ASN A 532 13.86 22.69 -1.53
N ALA A 533 13.50 23.81 -2.17
CA ALA A 533 14.45 24.77 -2.76
C ALA A 533 15.47 25.35 -1.75
N ASP A 534 15.19 25.30 -0.45
CA ASP A 534 16.01 25.96 0.59
C ASP A 534 16.68 25.01 1.59
N LYS A 535 16.41 23.70 1.51
CA LYS A 535 16.78 22.75 2.57
C LYS A 535 17.63 21.61 2.03
N ALA A 536 18.83 21.94 1.56
CA ALA A 536 19.88 20.93 1.33
C ALA A 536 20.28 20.29 2.67
N LEU A 537 20.49 18.96 2.67
CA LEU A 537 20.92 18.22 3.86
C LEU A 537 22.28 18.72 4.35
N LYS A 538 22.36 19.19 5.60
CA LYS A 538 23.63 19.54 6.25
C LYS A 538 24.21 18.33 7.01
N PRO A 539 25.54 18.25 7.22
CA PRO A 539 26.13 17.25 8.11
C PRO A 539 25.49 17.30 9.50
N GLY A 540 25.01 16.16 9.99
CA GLY A 540 24.27 16.05 11.26
C GLY A 540 22.74 16.21 11.14
N ASP A 541 22.19 16.50 9.96
CA ASP A 541 20.74 16.46 9.75
C ASP A 541 20.20 15.03 9.66
N ALA A 542 18.93 14.83 10.04
CA ALA A 542 18.25 13.57 9.78
C ALA A 542 18.12 13.36 8.27
N SER A 543 18.44 12.15 7.83
CA SER A 543 18.25 11.71 6.45
C SER A 543 16.78 11.82 6.05
N TYR A 544 16.50 11.93 4.75
CA TYR A 544 15.13 11.96 4.28
C TYR A 544 14.31 10.71 4.67
N ALA A 545 14.96 9.56 4.82
CA ALA A 545 14.33 8.35 5.35
C ALA A 545 13.85 8.53 6.78
N GLN A 546 14.75 9.00 7.65
CA GLN A 546 14.43 9.31 9.05
C GLN A 546 13.35 10.40 9.15
N ARG A 547 13.36 11.40 8.26
CA ARG A 547 12.30 12.42 8.20
C ARG A 547 10.95 11.80 7.85
N LEU A 548 10.90 10.91 6.85
CA LEU A 548 9.69 10.20 6.46
C LEU A 548 9.14 9.33 7.61
N GLU A 549 10.03 8.64 8.32
CA GLU A 549 9.66 7.83 9.50
C GLU A 549 9.06 8.70 10.59
N MET A 550 9.69 9.83 10.93
CA MET A 550 9.15 10.78 11.89
C MET A 550 7.80 11.39 11.43
N MET A 551 7.60 11.58 10.12
CA MET A 551 6.30 12.03 9.56
C MET A 551 5.21 10.97 9.69
N ILE A 552 5.54 9.69 9.49
CA ILE A 552 4.59 8.59 9.71
C ILE A 552 4.26 8.47 11.21
N LEU A 553 5.24 8.63 12.10
CA LEU A 553 4.98 8.69 13.54
C LEU A 553 4.04 9.86 13.89
N LEU A 554 4.25 11.03 13.27
CA LEU A 554 3.34 12.18 13.42
C LEU A 554 1.94 11.86 12.89
N ALA A 555 1.80 11.17 11.75
CA ALA A 555 0.51 10.74 11.22
C ALA A 555 -0.23 9.79 12.18
N ASN A 556 0.48 8.84 12.80
CA ASN A 556 -0.12 7.96 13.80
C ASN A 556 -0.59 8.72 15.07
N GLU A 557 0.06 9.83 15.44
CA GLU A 557 -0.39 10.67 16.56
C GLU A 557 -1.62 11.53 16.20
N LEU A 558 -1.85 11.78 14.91
CA LEU A 558 -3.10 12.40 14.43
C LEU A 558 -4.29 11.43 14.52
N GLU A 559 -4.04 10.12 14.40
CA GLU A 559 -5.08 9.07 14.48
C GLU A 559 -5.51 8.72 15.91
N LYS A 560 -4.62 8.86 16.92
CA LYS A 560 -4.86 8.32 18.27
C LYS A 560 -5.81 9.11 19.16
N GLU A 561 -5.96 10.41 18.94
CA GLU A 561 -6.80 11.27 19.80
C GLU A 561 -8.28 11.27 19.40
N ALA A 562 -8.66 10.51 18.37
CA ALA A 562 -10.04 10.18 18.08
C ALA A 562 -10.56 9.21 19.15
N GLY A 563 -11.26 9.75 20.16
CA GLY A 563 -11.93 8.93 21.15
C GLY A 563 -12.95 7.96 20.50
N PRO A 564 -13.33 6.86 21.16
CA PRO A 564 -14.20 5.82 20.62
C PRO A 564 -15.67 6.23 20.38
N SER A 565 -16.01 7.53 20.40
CA SER A 565 -17.42 7.98 20.50
C SER A 565 -17.84 9.15 19.60
N THR A 566 -17.11 9.50 18.54
CA THR A 566 -17.64 10.44 17.51
C THR A 566 -17.05 10.13 16.14
N ASP A 567 -17.84 10.26 15.07
CA ASP A 567 -17.43 10.24 13.64
C ASP A 567 -16.41 11.37 13.34
N SER A 568 -15.26 11.40 14.00
CA SER A 568 -14.25 12.42 13.77
C SER A 568 -13.46 12.08 12.51
N LYS A 569 -13.49 12.99 11.54
CA LYS A 569 -12.71 12.97 10.29
C LYS A 569 -11.18 12.96 10.51
N SER A 570 -10.74 12.89 11.77
CA SER A 570 -9.34 12.91 12.19
C SER A 570 -8.52 11.69 11.81
N ASP A 571 -9.18 10.58 11.50
CA ASP A 571 -8.54 9.30 11.20
C ASP A 571 -8.22 9.14 9.70
N ASN A 572 -8.42 10.19 8.90
CA ASN A 572 -8.25 10.17 7.44
C ASN A 572 -6.97 10.88 7.01
N VAL A 573 -5.81 10.30 7.36
CA VAL A 573 -4.49 10.90 7.19
C VAL A 573 -3.63 10.11 6.19
N ALA A 574 -2.82 10.81 5.41
CA ALA A 574 -1.81 10.21 4.56
C ALA A 574 -0.47 10.95 4.61
N VAL A 575 0.59 10.27 4.18
CA VAL A 575 1.92 10.84 3.98
C VAL A 575 2.33 10.61 2.53
N ALA A 576 2.79 11.65 1.84
CA ALA A 576 3.25 11.56 0.45
C ALA A 576 4.63 12.20 0.24
N ILE A 577 5.27 11.80 -0.87
CA ILE A 577 6.49 12.39 -1.39
C ILE A 577 6.19 13.05 -2.74
N ILE A 578 6.78 14.23 -2.98
CA ILE A 578 6.68 14.98 -4.23
C ILE A 578 8.06 15.48 -4.68
N ASP A 579 8.31 15.54 -6.00
CA ASP A 579 9.56 16.01 -6.61
C ASP A 579 9.43 17.43 -7.18
N GLU A 580 8.74 18.31 -6.45
CA GLU A 580 8.54 19.70 -6.87
C GLU A 580 9.08 20.71 -5.84
N PRO A 581 9.78 21.77 -6.31
CA PRO A 581 10.47 22.72 -5.44
C PRO A 581 9.57 23.88 -4.97
N THR A 582 8.37 24.07 -5.55
CA THR A 582 7.50 25.22 -5.26
C THR A 582 6.09 24.81 -4.85
N PHE A 583 5.49 25.55 -3.93
CA PHE A 583 4.15 25.30 -3.40
C PHE A 583 3.05 25.37 -4.47
N VAL A 584 3.18 26.27 -5.45
CA VAL A 584 2.22 26.41 -6.55
C VAL A 584 2.16 25.15 -7.39
N ARG A 585 3.31 24.54 -7.69
CA ARG A 585 3.34 23.32 -8.49
C ARG A 585 2.87 22.09 -7.70
N ASN A 586 3.12 22.05 -6.39
CA ASN A 586 2.59 21.01 -5.51
C ASN A 586 1.06 20.91 -5.57
N SER A 587 0.35 22.03 -5.70
CA SER A 587 -1.12 22.07 -5.82
C SER A 587 -1.60 21.37 -7.09
N SER A 588 -1.18 21.86 -8.26
CA SER A 588 -1.57 21.29 -9.56
C SER A 588 -1.27 19.79 -9.70
N GLU A 589 -0.14 19.31 -9.15
CA GLU A 589 0.27 17.91 -9.25
C GLU A 589 -0.46 17.00 -8.24
N THR A 590 -0.79 17.51 -7.06
CA THR A 590 -1.59 16.78 -6.06
C THR A 590 -3.04 16.65 -6.51
N GLU A 591 -3.62 17.71 -7.06
CA GLU A 591 -4.96 17.69 -7.64
C GLU A 591 -5.06 16.70 -8.80
N THR A 592 -4.10 16.73 -9.74
CA THR A 592 -4.05 15.78 -10.88
C THR A 592 -3.95 14.32 -10.43
N SER A 593 -3.29 14.05 -9.29
CA SER A 593 -3.11 12.69 -8.76
C SER A 593 -4.36 12.14 -8.08
N ILE A 594 -5.28 13.01 -7.62
CA ILE A 594 -6.51 12.64 -6.92
C ILE A 594 -7.68 12.72 -7.91
N HIS A 595 -8.24 11.57 -8.29
CA HIS A 595 -9.25 11.45 -9.36
C HIS A 595 -10.67 11.92 -8.93
N THR A 596 -10.76 12.81 -7.94
CA THR A 596 -12.00 13.36 -7.37
C THR A 596 -11.81 14.86 -7.23
N PRO A 597 -12.81 15.71 -7.50
CA PRO A 597 -12.69 17.15 -7.27
C PRO A 597 -12.24 17.43 -5.84
N VAL A 598 -11.15 18.17 -5.67
CA VAL A 598 -10.57 18.50 -4.37
C VAL A 598 -10.42 20.01 -4.21
N LYS A 599 -10.45 20.47 -2.96
CA LYS A 599 -10.03 21.81 -2.58
C LYS A 599 -8.87 21.69 -1.61
N LEU A 600 -7.69 22.12 -2.03
CA LEU A 600 -6.47 21.98 -1.26
C LEU A 600 -6.26 23.20 -0.35
N THR A 601 -5.96 22.96 0.93
CA THR A 601 -5.61 24.02 1.88
C THR A 601 -4.22 23.75 2.45
N PHE A 602 -3.26 24.61 2.13
CA PHE A 602 -1.89 24.49 2.60
C PHE A 602 -1.75 25.11 3.99
N ILE A 603 -1.43 24.28 4.97
CA ILE A 603 -1.14 24.67 6.34
C ILE A 603 0.35 24.92 6.45
N MET A 604 0.74 26.09 6.95
CA MET A 604 2.15 26.46 7.07
C MET A 604 2.43 27.41 8.23
N GLY A 605 3.70 27.48 8.65
CA GLY A 605 4.17 28.52 9.56
C GLY A 605 4.56 29.81 8.83
N PHE A 606 4.70 30.90 9.58
CA PHE A 606 5.03 32.23 9.04
C PHE A 606 6.30 32.24 8.18
N ASP A 607 7.36 31.56 8.60
CA ASP A 607 8.62 31.50 7.83
C ASP A 607 8.45 30.77 6.47
N THR A 608 7.42 29.92 6.34
CA THR A 608 7.08 29.28 5.06
C THR A 608 6.18 30.18 4.20
N LEU A 609 5.30 30.98 4.81
CA LEU A 609 4.55 32.02 4.11
C LEU A 609 5.48 33.08 3.50
N GLU A 610 6.53 33.49 4.23
CA GLU A 610 7.57 34.38 3.69
C GLU A 610 8.22 33.79 2.42
N ARG A 611 8.46 32.47 2.41
CA ARG A 611 9.00 31.78 1.23
C ARG A 611 7.99 31.68 0.09
N LEU A 612 6.72 31.39 0.39
CA LEU A 612 5.65 31.40 -0.62
C LEU A 612 5.57 32.75 -1.34
N LEU A 613 5.82 33.85 -0.62
CA LEU A 613 5.76 35.23 -1.09
C LEU A 613 7.13 35.81 -1.50
N ALA A 614 8.14 34.97 -1.74
CA ALA A 614 9.46 35.44 -2.17
C ALA A 614 9.60 35.37 -3.70
N PRO A 615 9.84 36.50 -4.40
CA PRO A 615 9.94 36.55 -5.86
C PRO A 615 10.98 35.60 -6.48
N ARG A 616 12.02 35.24 -5.72
CA ARG A 616 13.08 34.31 -6.17
C ARG A 616 12.60 32.92 -6.57
N TYR A 617 11.40 32.50 -6.14
CA TYR A 617 10.81 31.23 -6.56
C TYR A 617 9.94 31.35 -7.83
N TYR A 618 9.82 32.56 -8.39
CA TYR A 618 8.97 32.90 -9.54
C TYR A 618 9.74 33.73 -10.58
N GLY A 619 11.00 33.38 -10.85
CA GLY A 619 11.81 34.08 -11.86
C GLY A 619 12.40 35.42 -11.41
N ASP A 620 12.50 35.66 -10.09
CA ASP A 620 13.01 36.91 -9.48
C ASP A 620 12.17 38.17 -9.77
N SER A 621 10.96 38.01 -10.29
CA SER A 621 10.01 39.10 -10.59
C SER A 621 8.83 39.10 -9.63
N LEU A 622 8.52 40.26 -9.05
CA LEU A 622 7.36 40.45 -8.17
C LEU A 622 6.05 40.28 -8.95
N ASP A 623 6.00 40.70 -10.22
CA ASP A 623 4.82 40.55 -11.07
C ASP A 623 4.56 39.08 -11.43
N GLU A 624 5.61 38.30 -11.74
CA GLU A 624 5.49 36.87 -12.03
C GLU A 624 5.02 36.09 -10.80
N MET A 625 5.51 36.45 -9.61
CA MET A 625 5.02 35.91 -8.35
C MET A 625 3.52 36.21 -8.15
N TYR A 626 3.09 37.45 -8.31
CA TYR A 626 1.67 37.80 -8.15
C TYR A 626 0.79 37.10 -9.20
N MET A 627 1.26 36.94 -10.44
CA MET A 627 0.53 36.18 -11.46
C MET A 627 0.41 34.70 -11.11
N ALA A 628 1.49 34.06 -10.65
CA ALA A 628 1.48 32.67 -10.23
C ALA A 628 0.56 32.44 -9.01
N LEU A 629 0.64 33.31 -8.01
CA LEU A 629 -0.21 33.24 -6.81
C LEU A 629 -1.68 33.55 -7.10
N LYS A 630 -1.98 34.49 -8.00
CA LYS A 630 -3.36 34.74 -8.46
C LYS A 630 -3.96 33.49 -9.09
N ARG A 631 -3.19 32.77 -9.93
CA ARG A 631 -3.63 31.49 -10.51
C ARG A 631 -3.77 30.40 -9.45
N PHE A 632 -2.83 30.30 -8.51
CA PHE A 632 -2.89 29.34 -7.41
C PHE A 632 -4.16 29.49 -6.55
N PHE A 633 -4.59 30.74 -6.31
CA PHE A 633 -5.76 31.04 -5.48
C PHE A 633 -7.09 31.17 -6.25
N ALA A 634 -7.06 31.36 -7.57
CA ALA A 634 -8.28 31.49 -8.37
C ALA A 634 -9.05 30.17 -8.47
N PRO A 635 -10.39 30.17 -8.44
CA PRO A 635 -11.19 28.95 -8.56
C PRO A 635 -11.09 28.34 -9.97
N ASP A 636 -11.41 27.05 -10.09
CA ASP A 636 -11.58 26.37 -11.39
C ASP A 636 -12.66 27.09 -12.24
N PRO A 637 -12.45 27.26 -13.57
CA PRO A 637 -11.32 26.78 -14.38
C PRO A 637 -10.13 27.74 -14.48
N ASP A 638 -10.19 28.89 -13.82
CA ASP A 638 -9.19 29.97 -13.96
C ASP A 638 -7.92 29.74 -13.10
N GLY A 639 -7.95 28.77 -12.19
CA GLY A 639 -6.87 28.45 -11.27
C GLY A 639 -7.09 27.18 -10.45
N ASP A 640 -6.25 26.97 -9.43
CA ASP A 640 -6.20 25.73 -8.64
C ASP A 640 -7.20 25.69 -7.45
N GLY A 641 -7.89 26.80 -7.17
CA GLY A 641 -8.83 26.94 -6.04
C GLY A 641 -8.20 26.72 -4.65
N SER A 642 -6.88 26.76 -4.55
CA SER A 642 -6.14 26.48 -3.31
C SER A 642 -6.31 27.60 -2.28
N ALA A 643 -6.10 27.26 -1.01
CA ALA A 643 -6.08 28.21 0.10
C ALA A 643 -4.87 28.00 1.01
N VAL A 644 -4.54 29.00 1.83
CA VAL A 644 -3.45 28.94 2.82
C VAL A 644 -3.98 29.28 4.21
N VAL A 645 -3.58 28.46 5.19
CA VAL A 645 -3.74 28.73 6.62
C VAL A 645 -2.34 28.87 7.22
N CYS A 646 -2.03 30.05 7.75
CA CYS A 646 -0.73 30.38 8.31
C CYS A 646 -0.80 30.54 9.83
N ALA A 647 0.05 29.84 10.59
CA ALA A 647 0.21 30.17 12.01
C ALA A 647 0.94 31.50 12.20
N TRP A 648 0.47 32.30 13.18
CA TRP A 648 1.17 33.49 13.63
C TRP A 648 2.54 33.15 14.24
N ARG A 649 3.49 34.09 14.14
CA ARG A 649 4.75 34.05 14.86
C ARG A 649 4.60 34.83 16.17
N ARG A 650 5.33 34.43 17.22
CA ARG A 650 5.29 35.15 18.51
C ARG A 650 5.61 36.63 18.33
N GLY A 651 4.76 37.51 18.88
CA GLY A 651 4.92 38.97 18.82
C GLY A 651 4.71 39.59 17.43
N SER A 652 4.20 38.81 16.48
CA SER A 652 4.06 39.23 15.08
C SER A 652 2.65 39.67 14.69
N ARG A 653 1.72 39.63 15.66
CA ARG A 653 0.39 40.21 15.51
C ARG A 653 0.52 41.73 15.58
N PRO A 654 -0.08 42.50 14.66
CA PRO A 654 -0.23 43.92 14.89
C PRO A 654 -1.05 44.10 16.18
N GLU A 655 -0.42 44.58 17.26
CA GLU A 655 -1.15 45.05 18.42
C GLU A 655 -2.10 46.14 17.94
N TYR A 656 -3.40 45.88 18.06
CA TYR A 656 -4.41 46.87 17.77
C TYR A 656 -4.35 47.92 18.87
N SER A 657 -3.50 48.93 18.70
CA SER A 657 -3.62 50.16 19.46
C SER A 657 -4.87 50.87 18.95
N PRO A 658 -5.93 51.05 19.76
CA PRO A 658 -7.05 51.88 19.34
C PRO A 658 -6.51 53.28 19.01
N PRO A 659 -7.05 53.97 18.00
CA PRO A 659 -6.59 55.31 17.66
C PRO A 659 -6.74 56.18 18.91
N ALA A 660 -5.63 56.73 19.39
CA ALA A 660 -5.63 57.65 20.51
C ALA A 660 -6.54 58.82 20.15
N VAL A 661 -7.71 58.87 20.80
CA VAL A 661 -8.59 60.04 20.82
C VAL A 661 -7.77 61.18 21.42
N GLY A 662 -7.78 62.30 20.70
CA GLY A 662 -6.78 63.36 20.81
C GLY A 662 -6.53 63.88 22.22
N TYR A 663 -5.25 64.10 22.51
CA TYR A 663 -4.78 65.13 23.42
C TYR A 663 -3.44 65.64 22.89
N LEU A 664 -3.40 66.91 22.47
CA LEU A 664 -2.16 67.70 22.46
C LEU A 664 -1.83 68.00 23.93
N PRO A 665 -0.61 67.68 24.41
CA PRO A 665 0.37 68.73 24.76
C PRO A 665 1.83 68.22 24.67
N ALA A 666 2.92 68.98 24.74
CA ALA A 666 3.25 70.39 24.80
C ALA A 666 4.69 70.52 24.25
N ALA A 667 5.07 71.72 23.83
CA ALA A 667 6.46 72.07 23.60
C ALA A 667 7.28 71.86 24.89
N ASP A 668 8.55 71.45 24.73
CA ASP A 668 9.58 71.29 25.75
C ASP A 668 9.68 69.91 26.44
N ALA A 669 10.26 68.94 25.72
CA ALA A 669 11.06 67.87 26.32
C ALA A 669 12.34 67.67 25.49
N PRO A 670 13.52 67.51 26.13
CA PRO A 670 14.83 67.72 25.50
C PRO A 670 15.24 66.58 24.56
N GLU A 671 16.16 66.92 23.65
CA GLU A 671 16.83 66.05 22.69
C GLU A 671 17.30 64.70 23.28
N PHE A 672 16.43 63.70 23.29
CA PHE A 672 16.81 62.30 23.45
C PHE A 672 16.06 61.42 22.43
N ASN A 673 15.85 61.93 21.22
CA ASN A 673 15.10 61.19 20.19
C ASN A 673 15.75 61.22 18.80
N LYS A 674 17.06 60.98 18.76
CA LYS A 674 17.79 60.63 17.52
C LYS A 674 18.48 59.26 17.55
N ARG A 675 18.22 58.44 18.57
CA ARG A 675 18.81 57.09 18.66
C ARG A 675 17.85 55.93 18.97
N GLU A 676 16.57 56.18 19.26
CA GLU A 676 15.60 55.10 19.50
C GLU A 676 14.78 54.67 18.26
N ASN A 677 14.76 55.45 17.18
CA ASN A 677 14.06 55.07 15.94
C ASN A 677 14.94 54.31 14.92
N MET A 678 16.05 53.73 15.36
CA MET A 678 16.98 53.03 14.47
C MET A 678 17.42 51.69 15.03
N LEU A 679 16.45 50.86 15.39
CA LEU A 679 16.59 49.40 15.48
C LEU A 679 15.20 48.77 15.54
N VAL A 680 14.35 49.04 14.54
CA VAL A 680 13.34 48.03 14.19
C VAL A 680 14.15 46.80 13.84
N SER A 681 14.08 45.76 14.69
CA SER A 681 14.84 44.54 14.46
C SER A 681 14.59 44.08 13.03
N GLU A 682 15.62 43.63 12.33
CA GLU A 682 15.50 43.18 10.92
C GLU A 682 14.35 42.18 10.73
N THR A 683 14.04 41.41 11.78
CA THR A 683 12.89 40.51 11.90
C THR A 683 11.54 41.21 11.79
N GLN A 684 11.35 42.36 12.45
CA GLN A 684 10.08 43.09 12.43
C GLN A 684 9.84 43.81 11.10
N LYS A 685 10.91 44.24 10.43
CA LYS A 685 10.83 44.75 9.05
C LYS A 685 10.40 43.65 8.07
N LYS A 686 11.04 42.47 8.13
CA LYS A 686 10.66 41.30 7.29
C LYS A 686 9.22 40.84 7.52
N LEU A 687 8.78 40.87 8.77
CA LEU A 687 7.39 40.58 9.14
C LEU A 687 6.41 41.54 8.44
N GLN A 688 6.66 42.84 8.53
CA GLN A 688 5.79 43.85 7.93
C GLN A 688 5.79 43.77 6.40
N GLU A 689 6.95 43.54 5.78
CA GLU A 689 7.07 43.32 4.34
C GLU A 689 6.28 42.07 3.88
N THR A 690 6.40 40.95 4.60
CA THR A 690 5.66 39.71 4.29
C THR A 690 4.15 39.91 4.41
N LEU A 691 3.67 40.60 5.45
CA LEU A 691 2.25 40.88 5.65
C LEU A 691 1.71 41.81 4.55
N LEU A 692 2.49 42.81 4.13
CA LEU A 692 2.13 43.70 3.03
C LEU A 692 2.00 42.94 1.70
N LEU A 693 2.94 42.02 1.42
CA LEU A 693 2.87 41.17 0.22
C LEU A 693 1.67 40.22 0.25
N ALA A 694 1.32 39.69 1.43
CA ALA A 694 0.19 38.80 1.63
C ALA A 694 -1.18 39.51 1.57
N GLN A 695 -1.23 40.82 1.85
CA GLN A 695 -2.46 41.59 2.06
C GLN A 695 -3.53 41.37 0.97
N PRO A 696 -3.23 41.41 -0.34
CA PRO A 696 -4.25 41.20 -1.38
C PRO A 696 -4.93 39.82 -1.28
N PHE A 697 -4.19 38.80 -0.86
CA PHE A 697 -4.69 37.44 -0.72
C PHE A 697 -5.42 37.22 0.61
N VAL A 698 -5.07 37.99 1.64
CA VAL A 698 -5.78 38.02 2.93
C VAL A 698 -7.13 38.71 2.79
N GLU A 699 -7.20 39.82 2.04
CA GLU A 699 -8.45 40.54 1.75
C GLU A 699 -9.40 39.69 0.88
N ALA A 700 -8.87 38.97 -0.11
CA ALA A 700 -9.62 37.92 -0.82
C ALA A 700 -9.95 36.70 0.08
N GLY A 701 -9.18 36.56 1.16
CA GLY A 701 -9.12 35.45 2.12
C GLY A 701 -8.88 34.08 1.51
N SER A 702 -8.05 34.08 0.48
CA SER A 702 -7.30 32.91 0.05
C SER A 702 -6.15 32.59 1.02
N VAL A 703 -5.69 33.58 1.81
CA VAL A 703 -4.77 33.41 2.94
C VAL A 703 -5.50 33.77 4.23
N SER A 704 -5.38 32.92 5.24
CA SER A 704 -5.94 33.12 6.59
C SER A 704 -4.91 32.81 7.66
N PHE A 705 -5.10 33.36 8.86
CA PHE A 705 -4.17 33.15 9.97
C PHE A 705 -4.83 32.42 11.13
N THR A 706 -4.07 31.55 11.80
CA THR A 706 -4.48 30.79 12.98
C THR A 706 -3.50 30.97 14.14
N GLU A 707 -3.97 30.76 15.36
CA GLU A 707 -3.19 30.95 16.58
C GLU A 707 -2.82 29.58 17.19
N LEU A 708 -1.52 29.37 17.42
CA LEU A 708 -1.02 28.27 18.22
C LEU A 708 -0.94 28.73 19.69
N THR A 709 -0.80 27.81 20.64
CA THR A 709 -0.54 28.23 22.03
C THR A 709 0.81 28.95 22.15
N GLU A 710 0.97 29.81 23.15
CA GLU A 710 2.26 30.50 23.39
C GLU A 710 3.43 29.51 23.54
N GLN A 711 3.17 28.35 24.13
CA GLN A 711 4.15 27.27 24.27
C GLN A 711 4.53 26.68 22.91
N GLU A 712 3.55 26.34 22.06
CA GLU A 712 3.80 25.77 20.72
C GLU A 712 4.54 26.76 19.81
N MET A 713 4.20 28.05 19.87
CA MET A 713 4.88 29.08 19.06
C MET A 713 6.39 29.20 19.34
N THR A 714 6.87 28.69 20.48
CA THR A 714 8.30 28.72 20.84
C THR A 714 9.08 27.51 20.34
N LEU A 715 8.42 26.46 19.85
CA LEU A 715 9.08 25.20 19.51
C LEU A 715 9.68 25.25 18.12
N SER A 716 11.00 25.14 18.02
CA SER A 716 11.70 25.04 16.73
C SER A 716 12.49 23.73 16.60
N SER A 717 12.50 23.17 15.38
CA SER A 717 13.33 22.00 15.05
C SER A 717 14.83 22.26 15.27
N SER A 718 15.27 23.52 15.15
CA SER A 718 16.66 23.90 15.40
C SER A 718 17.01 23.82 16.89
N GLU A 719 16.14 24.29 17.77
CA GLU A 719 16.37 24.22 19.22
C GLU A 719 16.42 22.77 19.72
N ILE A 720 15.59 21.87 19.18
CA ILE A 720 15.67 20.42 19.49
C ILE A 720 17.05 19.86 19.15
N ARG A 721 17.58 20.17 17.97
CA ARG A 721 18.91 19.71 17.55
C ARG A 721 20.00 20.29 18.46
N THR A 722 19.90 21.56 18.81
CA THR A 722 20.86 22.23 19.71
C THR A 722 20.83 21.64 21.12
N GLU A 723 19.64 21.42 21.69
CA GLU A 723 19.51 20.85 23.04
C GLU A 723 19.93 19.39 23.09
N ARG A 724 19.59 18.59 22.06
CA ARG A 724 20.05 17.20 21.97
C ARG A 724 21.58 17.11 21.85
N ALA A 725 22.20 17.95 21.02
CA ALA A 725 23.65 17.99 20.87
C ALA A 725 24.38 18.37 22.18
N LYS A 726 23.71 19.12 23.08
CA LYS A 726 24.24 19.44 24.41
C LYS A 726 24.02 18.35 25.46
N GLY A 727 23.38 17.22 25.11
CA GLY A 727 23.00 16.18 26.06
C GLY A 727 21.84 16.55 27.00
N SER A 728 21.11 17.63 26.70
CA SER A 728 19.92 18.04 27.45
C SER A 728 18.77 17.08 27.15
N VAL A 729 17.91 16.80 28.14
CA VAL A 729 16.66 16.02 27.94
C VAL A 729 15.45 16.92 27.66
N LYS A 730 15.62 18.25 27.72
CA LYS A 730 14.53 19.24 27.56
C LYS A 730 13.81 19.10 26.21
N TRP A 731 14.54 18.71 25.17
CA TRP A 731 13.99 18.55 23.82
C TRP A 731 12.94 17.44 23.71
N LEU A 732 12.91 16.47 24.63
CA LEU A 732 11.86 15.42 24.65
C LEU A 732 10.47 16.01 24.90
N LEU A 733 10.38 17.17 25.59
CA LEU A 733 9.12 17.89 25.83
C LEU A 733 8.70 18.74 24.61
N MET A 734 9.52 18.81 23.56
CA MET A 734 9.28 19.66 22.38
C MET A 734 8.75 18.87 21.17
N VAL A 735 8.74 17.53 21.26
CA VAL A 735 8.36 16.61 20.18
C VAL A 735 7.28 15.63 20.66
N PRO A 736 6.47 15.04 19.75
CA PRO A 736 5.61 13.93 20.12
C PRO A 736 6.41 12.77 20.72
N ALA A 737 5.86 12.08 21.73
CA ALA A 737 6.59 11.07 22.50
C ALA A 737 7.28 9.99 21.63
N ARG A 738 6.55 9.41 20.66
CA ARG A 738 7.09 8.41 19.73
C ARG A 738 8.18 8.95 18.81
N VAL A 739 8.07 10.22 18.41
CA VAL A 739 9.12 10.90 17.64
C VAL A 739 10.37 11.05 18.53
N GLY A 740 10.19 11.40 19.81
CA GLY A 740 11.27 11.47 20.79
C GLY A 740 11.98 10.13 21.00
N GLU A 741 11.22 9.06 21.21
CA GLU A 741 11.72 7.69 21.35
C GLU A 741 12.51 7.25 20.12
N TYR A 742 11.98 7.48 18.92
CA TYR A 742 12.64 7.16 17.65
C TYR A 742 13.95 7.94 17.48
N ILE A 743 13.92 9.24 17.77
CA ILE A 743 15.09 10.12 17.77
C ILE A 743 16.16 9.51 18.70
N VAL A 744 15.83 9.14 19.95
CA VAL A 744 16.77 8.47 20.87
C VAL A 744 17.32 7.17 20.28
N GLN A 745 16.44 6.28 19.84
CA GLN A 745 16.77 4.94 19.35
C GLN A 745 17.73 4.95 18.15
N GLU A 746 17.52 5.86 17.20
CA GLU A 746 18.30 5.95 15.96
C GLU A 746 19.49 6.94 16.06
N GLU A 747 19.84 7.38 17.27
CA GLU A 747 21.02 8.22 17.57
C GLU A 747 21.10 9.53 16.73
N ILE A 748 19.96 10.07 16.31
CA ILE A 748 19.88 11.24 15.39
C ILE A 748 20.39 12.54 16.06
N TYR A 749 21.13 13.43 15.41
CA TYR A 749 21.57 14.70 16.05
C TYR A 749 22.51 14.53 17.27
N VAL A 750 23.09 13.35 17.48
CA VAL A 750 24.22 13.16 18.40
C VAL A 750 25.48 13.54 17.60
N GLN A 751 26.31 14.45 18.15
CA GLN A 751 27.58 14.86 17.53
C GLN A 751 28.76 14.12 18.15
#